data_AF-A0A2H3DQ69-F1
#
_entry.id   AF-A0A2H3DQ69-F1
#
_cell.length_a   1.000
_cell.length_b   1.000
_cell.length_c   1.000
_cell.angle_alpha   90.00
_cell.angle_beta   90.00
_cell.angle_gamma   90.00
#
_symmetry.space_group_name_H-M   'P 1'
#
loop_
_entity.id
_entity.type
_entity.pdbx_description
1 polymer ?
#
loop_
_entity_poly.entity_id
_entity_poly.type
_entity_poly.pdbx_seq_one_letter_code
_entity_poly.pdbx_strand_id
1 'polypeptide(L)'
;MASEDDDLGRFDNICDIQETRDKAKEIYRLVKSNPNVSSLGTVALAAICAYVASSRLGNSDVQRNLALTASSLATMADFESGVSTVEYALGGGHQGRKSRSSTHGFYDRLIEEHRLTAVSGFLKRSLRKAEDFLVMQAVFDIDNREIKYAIFYWIHAILMPNVRLDHEAFLEETGDTGKFDRIVQLLTSRAVHLKEQITAERGEHVSALPSSYPTPSKTPTRAQRRAKPERLPSHFDANKDTTPTRSLTLKIPRPSSDNSSSGSPRRSPVLRTSEAAIDGAPSELPEDPQDVEMLKIHEQTGELTTQGPEALERHPHTLQAYLQRRLTEYHKLPDAQPLTPEEEIAALMAVFEEKEAALSAANANAANLQAELSSLEKDLKTKDSELAVATTTIITLQSEMQKQSFEHQHELAKLKNKLENAQYSKKTLQEPLKNQVSETAVQTSGEMSGIETTSDQHLEMDSALQLSGSGQKEAEHSRLQRDAGFGEELEEFQDGDSHQGDTLEDEIQRLQDENFVITTRYKRKIDALKHQTTSERITRQQQDILEYLNITAQSTHLSEAIDDYEPRSETSRRVLMAVRSHLRALNAIGERRRNIPLKYDKLVEVVTNRYGIKEEDEDEMGYFDLWGVQGEDEDEELEPKHKKRKVASVS
;
A
#
# COMPACT_ATOMS: atom_id res chain seq x y z
N MET A 1 48.27 7.89 6.17
CA MET A 1 46.95 7.42 5.70
C MET A 1 47.18 6.45 4.55
N ALA A 2 46.37 5.41 4.39
CA ALA A 2 46.30 4.72 3.09
C ALA A 2 45.67 5.67 2.06
N SER A 3 45.95 5.50 0.77
CA SER A 3 45.22 6.23 -0.25
C SER A 3 43.80 5.67 -0.37
N GLU A 4 42.86 6.46 -0.89
CA GLU A 4 41.51 5.93 -1.14
C GLU A 4 41.51 4.91 -2.29
N ASP A 5 42.49 4.99 -3.18
CA ASP A 5 42.69 4.04 -4.27
C ASP A 5 43.13 2.65 -3.76
N ASP A 6 43.94 2.59 -2.69
CA ASP A 6 44.32 1.33 -2.01
C ASP A 6 43.10 0.57 -1.45
N ASP A 7 42.09 1.30 -0.94
CA ASP A 7 40.83 0.69 -0.49
C ASP A 7 39.95 0.24 -1.68
N LEU A 8 39.98 0.97 -2.80
CA LEU A 8 39.17 0.67 -3.99
C LEU A 8 39.72 -0.52 -4.81
N GLY A 9 41.02 -0.81 -4.76
CA GLY A 9 41.59 -2.02 -5.38
C GLY A 9 41.14 -3.34 -4.73
N ARG A 10 40.54 -3.29 -3.52
CA ARG A 10 40.07 -4.50 -2.80
C ARG A 10 38.94 -5.21 -3.53
N PHE A 11 38.03 -4.47 -4.18
CA PHE A 11 36.88 -5.02 -4.88
C PHE A 11 37.25 -5.86 -6.11
N ASP A 12 38.44 -5.63 -6.66
CA ASP A 12 38.92 -6.30 -7.86
C ASP A 12 39.33 -7.77 -7.57
N ASN A 13 39.45 -8.13 -6.28
CA ASN A 13 39.68 -9.49 -5.77
C ASN A 13 38.42 -10.14 -5.17
N ILE A 14 37.25 -9.49 -5.24
CA ILE A 14 36.01 -9.94 -4.57
C ILE A 14 34.83 -10.04 -5.53
N CYS A 15 34.73 -9.12 -6.51
CA CYS A 15 33.70 -9.14 -7.55
C CYS A 15 34.33 -9.53 -8.89
N ASP A 16 33.86 -10.59 -9.53
CA ASP A 16 34.28 -10.97 -10.88
C ASP A 16 33.54 -10.10 -11.92
N ILE A 17 32.26 -9.80 -11.68
CA ILE A 17 31.44 -8.94 -12.54
C ILE A 17 31.72 -7.45 -12.28
N GLN A 18 32.12 -6.74 -13.34
CA GLN A 18 32.42 -5.30 -13.32
C GLN A 18 31.25 -4.43 -12.82
N GLU A 19 30.01 -4.78 -13.17
CA GLU A 19 28.81 -4.07 -12.68
C GLU A 19 28.69 -4.15 -11.15
N THR A 20 28.90 -5.32 -10.55
CA THR A 20 28.94 -5.49 -9.09
C THR A 20 30.06 -4.68 -8.47
N ARG A 21 31.25 -4.74 -9.08
CA ARG A 21 32.46 -4.04 -8.63
C ARG A 21 32.25 -2.54 -8.56
N ASP A 22 31.66 -1.93 -9.59
CA ASP A 22 31.36 -0.49 -9.61
C ASP A 22 30.25 -0.12 -8.63
N LYS A 23 29.18 -0.94 -8.55
CA LYS A 23 28.10 -0.74 -7.57
C LYS A 23 28.59 -0.89 -6.12
N ALA A 24 29.56 -1.76 -5.87
CA ALA A 24 30.20 -1.95 -4.58
C ALA A 24 31.11 -0.76 -4.22
N LYS A 25 31.89 -0.24 -5.18
CA LYS A 25 32.70 0.98 -5.02
C LYS A 25 31.83 2.22 -4.77
N GLU A 26 30.65 2.32 -5.40
CA GLU A 26 29.65 3.35 -5.11
C GLU A 26 29.10 3.22 -3.68
N ILE A 27 28.57 2.05 -3.31
CA ILE A 27 28.02 1.76 -1.98
C ILE A 27 29.06 2.07 -0.89
N TYR A 28 30.30 1.63 -1.08
CA TYR A 28 31.40 1.83 -0.14
C TYR A 28 31.70 3.32 0.10
N ARG A 29 31.75 4.14 -0.95
CA ARG A 29 31.93 5.61 -0.83
C ARG A 29 30.79 6.27 -0.05
N LEU A 30 29.54 5.82 -0.26
CA LEU A 30 28.37 6.34 0.44
C LEU A 30 28.36 6.00 1.93
N VAL A 31 28.82 4.81 2.33
CA VAL A 31 28.78 4.37 3.74
C VAL A 31 30.08 4.62 4.53
N LYS A 32 31.22 4.82 3.88
CA LYS A 32 32.53 5.08 4.55
C LYS A 32 32.50 6.33 5.44
N SER A 33 31.66 7.30 5.13
CA SER A 33 31.43 8.53 5.92
C SER A 33 30.48 8.35 7.11
N ASN A 34 29.79 7.22 7.24
CA ASN A 34 28.87 6.95 8.35
C ASN A 34 29.64 6.39 9.57
N PRO A 35 29.62 7.06 10.74
CA PRO A 35 30.46 6.70 11.88
C PRO A 35 30.13 5.31 12.46
N ASN A 36 28.88 4.84 12.32
CA ASN A 36 28.49 3.51 12.78
C ASN A 36 29.17 2.42 11.93
N VAL A 37 29.30 2.68 10.62
CA VAL A 37 29.89 1.76 9.64
C VAL A 37 31.42 1.75 9.73
N SER A 38 32.04 2.87 10.09
CA SER A 38 33.50 2.97 10.27
C SER A 38 34.06 1.96 11.28
N SER A 39 33.23 1.49 12.23
CA SER A 39 33.59 0.47 13.23
C SER A 39 33.97 -0.90 12.66
N LEU A 40 33.48 -1.26 11.46
CA LEU A 40 33.71 -2.56 10.83
C LEU A 40 35.15 -2.72 10.27
N GLY A 41 35.86 -1.60 10.04
CA GLY A 41 37.17 -1.60 9.39
C GLY A 41 37.10 -1.79 7.86
N THR A 42 38.10 -1.29 7.13
CA THR A 42 38.00 -1.15 5.66
C THR A 42 37.94 -2.49 4.91
N VAL A 43 38.54 -3.55 5.45
CA VAL A 43 38.54 -4.90 4.84
C VAL A 43 37.15 -5.53 4.90
N ALA A 44 36.55 -5.60 6.09
CA ALA A 44 35.21 -6.15 6.27
C ALA A 44 34.17 -5.31 5.52
N LEU A 45 34.31 -3.98 5.58
CA LEU A 45 33.42 -3.06 4.89
C LEU A 45 33.43 -3.29 3.37
N ALA A 46 34.59 -3.45 2.74
CA ALA A 46 34.68 -3.71 1.30
C ALA A 46 33.96 -5.02 0.90
N ALA A 47 34.20 -6.12 1.64
CA ALA A 47 33.55 -7.40 1.39
C ALA A 47 32.02 -7.36 1.61
N ILE A 48 31.56 -6.63 2.64
CA ILE A 48 30.13 -6.42 2.90
C ILE A 48 29.49 -5.57 1.80
N CYS A 49 30.14 -4.49 1.34
CA CYS A 49 29.65 -3.65 0.25
C CYS A 49 29.53 -4.43 -1.07
N ALA A 50 30.49 -5.34 -1.33
CA ALA A 50 30.47 -6.25 -2.47
C ALA A 50 29.28 -7.23 -2.42
N TYR A 51 29.01 -7.82 -1.25
CA TYR A 51 27.85 -8.69 -1.04
C TYR A 51 26.52 -7.95 -1.22
N VAL A 52 26.38 -6.76 -0.63
CA VAL A 52 25.16 -5.94 -0.75
C VAL A 52 24.96 -5.50 -2.21
N ALA A 53 26.02 -5.16 -2.94
CA ALA A 53 25.95 -4.86 -4.37
C ALA A 53 25.41 -6.06 -5.19
N SER A 54 26.01 -7.24 -5.04
CA SER A 54 25.58 -8.45 -5.77
C SER A 54 24.14 -8.86 -5.42
N SER A 55 23.77 -8.75 -4.14
CA SER A 55 22.41 -9.00 -3.65
C SER A 55 21.37 -8.05 -4.28
N ARG A 56 21.71 -6.76 -4.42
CA ARG A 56 20.84 -5.74 -5.03
C ARG A 56 20.72 -5.85 -6.55
N LEU A 57 21.80 -6.27 -7.23
CA LEU A 57 21.78 -6.57 -8.67
C LEU A 57 21.11 -7.93 -8.97
N GLY A 58 21.07 -8.84 -8.00
CA GLY A 58 20.50 -10.18 -8.15
C GLY A 58 21.38 -11.16 -8.93
N ASN A 59 22.60 -10.77 -9.29
CA ASN A 59 23.50 -11.53 -10.17
C ASN A 59 24.26 -12.69 -9.48
N SER A 60 24.27 -12.73 -8.14
CA SER A 60 24.89 -13.78 -7.31
C SER A 60 26.42 -13.94 -7.45
N ASP A 61 27.08 -12.99 -8.12
CA ASP A 61 28.54 -12.81 -8.24
C ASP A 61 29.27 -12.97 -6.90
N VAL A 62 28.84 -12.25 -5.86
CA VAL A 62 29.47 -12.28 -4.54
C VAL A 62 28.63 -13.15 -3.60
N GLN A 63 29.02 -14.42 -3.46
CA GLN A 63 28.34 -15.33 -2.53
C GLN A 63 28.61 -14.98 -1.06
N ARG A 64 27.60 -15.22 -0.22
CA ARG A 64 27.61 -14.98 1.23
C ARG A 64 28.83 -15.57 1.97
N ASN A 65 29.22 -16.80 1.66
CA ASN A 65 30.37 -17.46 2.30
C ASN A 65 31.72 -16.90 1.81
N LEU A 66 31.80 -16.48 0.55
CA LEU A 66 32.96 -15.80 -0.02
C LEU A 66 33.13 -14.42 0.64
N ALA A 67 32.05 -13.66 0.77
CA ALA A 67 32.04 -12.36 1.44
C ALA A 67 32.41 -12.45 2.93
N LEU A 68 31.88 -13.44 3.67
CA LEU A 68 32.32 -13.72 5.05
C LEU A 68 33.83 -13.96 5.11
N THR A 69 34.35 -14.82 4.24
CA THR A 69 35.79 -15.16 4.19
C THR A 69 36.65 -13.94 3.86
N ALA A 70 36.27 -13.17 2.83
CA ALA A 70 36.96 -11.94 2.44
C ALA A 70 36.87 -10.83 3.50
N SER A 71 35.77 -10.79 4.27
CA SER A 71 35.58 -9.78 5.33
C SER A 71 36.53 -9.96 6.53
N SER A 72 37.13 -11.15 6.68
CA SER A 72 37.95 -11.52 7.86
C SER A 72 37.20 -11.46 9.20
N LEU A 73 35.85 -11.44 9.19
CA LEU A 73 35.04 -11.49 10.41
C LEU A 73 34.97 -12.92 10.96
N ALA A 74 35.11 -13.05 12.29
CA ALA A 74 35.27 -14.34 12.95
C ALA A 74 33.97 -15.17 13.03
N THR A 75 32.80 -14.52 13.02
CA THR A 75 31.51 -15.22 13.04
C THR A 75 30.55 -14.72 11.96
N MET A 76 29.63 -15.60 11.56
CA MET A 76 28.54 -15.27 10.64
C MET A 76 27.58 -14.23 11.22
N ALA A 77 27.46 -14.14 12.56
CA ALA A 77 26.61 -13.14 13.22
C ALA A 77 27.20 -11.73 13.09
N ASP A 78 28.52 -11.58 13.23
CA ASP A 78 29.22 -10.29 13.02
C ASP A 78 29.04 -9.80 11.58
N PHE A 79 29.11 -10.73 10.60
CA PHE A 79 28.89 -10.43 9.19
C PHE A 79 27.47 -9.96 8.90
N GLU A 80 26.43 -10.67 9.35
CA GLU A 80 25.03 -10.24 9.15
C GLU A 80 24.71 -8.93 9.88
N SER A 81 25.33 -8.68 11.03
CA SER A 81 25.27 -7.40 11.74
C SER A 81 25.93 -6.28 10.92
N GLY A 82 27.11 -6.53 10.33
CA GLY A 82 27.79 -5.60 9.44
C GLY A 82 27.00 -5.30 8.16
N VAL A 83 26.40 -6.32 7.53
CA VAL A 83 25.46 -6.18 6.41
C VAL A 83 24.29 -5.29 6.80
N SER A 84 23.61 -5.59 7.91
CA SER A 84 22.49 -4.80 8.41
C SER A 84 22.88 -3.33 8.66
N THR A 85 24.08 -3.10 9.21
CA THR A 85 24.62 -1.75 9.47
C THR A 85 24.88 -0.98 8.18
N VAL A 86 25.43 -1.64 7.14
CA VAL A 86 25.66 -1.05 5.82
C VAL A 86 24.35 -0.77 5.08
N GLU A 87 23.38 -1.69 5.12
CA GLU A 87 22.08 -1.48 4.49
C GLU A 87 21.28 -0.34 5.15
N TYR A 88 21.34 -0.22 6.48
CA TYR A 88 20.80 0.91 7.23
C TYR A 88 21.49 2.23 6.83
N ALA A 89 22.82 2.26 6.78
CA ALA A 89 23.60 3.45 6.43
C ALA A 89 23.38 3.95 4.99
N LEU A 90 23.02 3.06 4.06
CA LEU A 90 22.61 3.41 2.69
C LEU A 90 21.22 4.09 2.60
N GLY A 91 20.53 4.33 3.73
CA GLY A 91 19.10 4.65 3.74
C GLY A 91 18.22 3.49 3.26
N GLY A 92 18.81 2.30 3.06
CA GLY A 92 18.15 1.11 2.53
C GLY A 92 17.39 0.30 3.57
N GLY A 93 17.25 0.80 4.81
CA GLY A 93 16.70 0.07 5.96
C GLY A 93 15.32 -0.57 5.73
N HIS A 94 14.52 -0.05 4.78
CA HIS A 94 13.22 -0.62 4.40
C HIS A 94 13.10 -0.95 2.89
N GLN A 95 14.17 -0.84 2.08
CA GLN A 95 14.12 -1.10 0.62
C GLN A 95 15.30 -1.92 0.08
N GLY A 96 15.37 -3.19 0.50
CA GLY A 96 16.19 -4.24 -0.12
C GLY A 96 15.35 -5.54 -0.27
N ARG A 97 15.07 -5.97 -1.51
CA ARG A 97 14.09 -7.03 -1.83
C ARG A 97 14.53 -8.46 -1.41
N LYS A 98 14.59 -8.73 -0.10
CA LYS A 98 14.51 -10.10 0.49
C LYS A 98 14.31 -10.13 2.01
N SER A 99 14.54 -9.02 2.72
CA SER A 99 13.87 -8.74 4.00
C SER A 99 12.43 -8.28 3.65
N ARG A 100 11.32 -8.86 4.13
CA ARG A 100 11.10 -9.68 5.34
C ARG A 100 11.59 -8.97 6.61
N SER A 101 11.06 -7.74 6.74
CA SER A 101 11.07 -6.83 7.88
C SER A 101 11.19 -7.50 9.25
N SER A 102 11.67 -6.73 10.23
CA SER A 102 11.65 -7.08 11.66
C SER A 102 10.24 -7.39 12.19
N THR A 103 9.18 -7.08 11.43
CA THR A 103 7.79 -7.44 11.68
C THR A 103 7.39 -8.83 11.13
N HIS A 104 8.31 -9.64 10.59
CA HIS A 104 8.04 -11.05 10.26
C HIS A 104 7.72 -11.83 11.55
N GLY A 105 6.45 -12.21 11.70
CA GLY A 105 5.94 -12.82 12.92
C GLY A 105 5.37 -11.83 13.95
N PHE A 106 5.20 -10.55 13.60
CA PHE A 106 4.43 -9.60 14.40
C PHE A 106 2.95 -10.00 14.47
N TYR A 107 2.28 -10.06 13.31
CA TYR A 107 0.90 -10.52 13.25
C TYR A 107 0.74 -11.98 13.70
N ASP A 108 1.74 -12.83 13.51
CA ASP A 108 1.65 -14.23 13.92
C ASP A 108 1.51 -14.37 15.43
N ARG A 109 2.19 -13.51 16.21
CA ARG A 109 2.00 -13.39 17.66
C ARG A 109 0.59 -12.93 18.03
N LEU A 110 0.09 -11.85 17.42
CA LEU A 110 -1.28 -11.36 17.68
C LEU A 110 -2.36 -12.39 17.29
N ILE A 111 -2.13 -13.15 16.22
CA ILE A 111 -3.02 -14.24 15.78
C ILE A 111 -3.02 -15.40 16.78
N GLU A 112 -1.87 -15.72 17.40
CA GLU A 112 -1.76 -16.75 18.43
C GLU A 112 -2.38 -16.29 19.76
N GLU A 113 -2.06 -15.08 20.19
CA GLU A 113 -2.55 -14.42 21.40
C GLU A 113 -4.08 -14.30 21.43
N HIS A 114 -4.68 -13.77 20.36
CA HIS A 114 -6.14 -13.71 20.20
C HIS A 114 -6.76 -15.03 19.70
N ARG A 115 -5.99 -16.12 19.63
CA ARG A 115 -6.42 -17.49 19.29
C ARG A 115 -7.11 -17.62 17.92
N LEU A 116 -6.75 -16.76 16.97
CA LEU A 116 -7.26 -16.73 15.60
C LEU A 116 -6.51 -17.68 14.64
N THR A 117 -5.77 -18.65 15.19
CA THR A 117 -4.92 -19.59 14.44
C THR A 117 -5.67 -20.35 13.34
N ALA A 118 -6.92 -20.74 13.59
CA ALA A 118 -7.78 -21.43 12.63
C ALA A 118 -8.09 -20.61 11.36
N VAL A 119 -8.12 -19.27 11.46
CA VAL A 119 -8.34 -18.36 10.31
C VAL A 119 -7.06 -17.65 9.87
N SER A 120 -5.90 -18.05 10.40
CA SER A 120 -4.60 -17.36 10.20
C SER A 120 -4.23 -17.16 8.73
N GLY A 121 -4.45 -18.15 7.86
CA GLY A 121 -4.16 -18.04 6.42
C GLY A 121 -5.05 -17.04 5.67
N PHE A 122 -6.29 -16.84 6.13
CA PHE A 122 -7.18 -15.78 5.63
C PHE A 122 -6.78 -14.43 6.21
N LEU A 123 -6.63 -14.35 7.54
CA LEU A 123 -6.29 -13.14 8.27
C LEU A 123 -4.96 -12.53 7.79
N LYS A 124 -3.90 -13.33 7.58
CA LYS A 124 -2.62 -12.85 7.00
C LYS A 124 -2.75 -12.31 5.57
N ARG A 125 -3.72 -12.77 4.78
CA ARG A 125 -4.01 -12.19 3.45
C ARG A 125 -4.74 -10.85 3.59
N SER A 126 -5.74 -10.77 4.46
CA SER A 126 -6.50 -9.55 4.72
C SER A 126 -5.66 -8.43 5.36
N LEU A 127 -4.78 -8.76 6.31
CA LEU A 127 -3.82 -7.83 6.92
C LEU A 127 -2.92 -7.19 5.84
N ARG A 128 -2.36 -7.99 4.92
CA ARG A 128 -1.55 -7.46 3.80
C ARG A 128 -2.36 -6.56 2.86
N LYS A 129 -3.60 -6.93 2.50
CA LYS A 129 -4.47 -6.05 1.69
C LYS A 129 -4.65 -4.67 2.35
N ALA A 130 -4.66 -4.59 3.69
CA ALA A 130 -4.74 -3.34 4.44
C ALA A 130 -3.40 -2.61 4.57
N GLU A 131 -2.28 -3.32 4.72
CA GLU A 131 -0.92 -2.74 4.60
C GLU A 131 -0.74 -2.11 3.22
N ASP A 132 -1.00 -2.85 2.14
CA ASP A 132 -0.93 -2.39 0.74
C ASP A 132 -1.82 -1.15 0.51
N PHE A 133 -3.02 -1.13 1.10
CA PHE A 133 -3.93 0.02 1.01
C PHE A 133 -3.35 1.29 1.63
N LEU A 134 -2.73 1.19 2.81
CA LEU A 134 -2.11 2.34 3.48
C LEU A 134 -0.83 2.80 2.76
N VAL A 135 -0.05 1.89 2.18
CA VAL A 135 1.09 2.21 1.31
C VAL A 135 0.64 3.02 0.09
N MET A 136 -0.44 2.61 -0.57
CA MET A 136 -0.97 3.33 -1.75
C MET A 136 -1.49 4.73 -1.42
N GLN A 137 -1.82 5.04 -0.16
CA GLN A 137 -2.13 6.40 0.29
C GLN A 137 -0.87 7.25 0.57
N ALA A 138 0.32 6.63 0.71
CA ALA A 138 1.61 7.28 0.98
C ALA A 138 1.68 8.16 2.26
N VAL A 139 0.76 7.98 3.22
CA VAL A 139 0.69 8.77 4.46
C VAL A 139 1.43 8.10 5.63
N PHE A 140 1.70 6.79 5.55
CA PHE A 140 2.05 5.95 6.71
C PHE A 140 3.23 5.03 6.43
N ASP A 141 4.16 4.94 7.39
CA ASP A 141 5.26 3.99 7.40
C ASP A 141 4.79 2.66 8.02
N ILE A 142 4.68 1.59 7.23
CA ILE A 142 4.07 0.35 7.69
C ILE A 142 4.82 -0.28 8.87
N ASP A 143 6.15 -0.20 8.91
CA ASP A 143 6.95 -0.95 9.90
C ASP A 143 6.93 -0.34 11.31
N ASN A 144 6.26 0.81 11.47
CA ASN A 144 5.78 1.34 12.74
C ASN A 144 4.78 0.36 13.42
N ARG A 145 4.91 0.19 14.75
CA ARG A 145 4.17 -0.81 15.51
C ARG A 145 2.69 -0.43 15.65
N GLU A 146 2.40 0.84 15.91
CA GLU A 146 1.06 1.41 16.08
C GLU A 146 0.18 1.18 14.84
N ILE A 147 0.75 1.34 13.64
CA ILE A 147 0.06 1.08 12.37
C ILE A 147 -0.35 -0.40 12.25
N LYS A 148 0.51 -1.35 12.63
CA LYS A 148 0.18 -2.78 12.56
C LYS A 148 -0.86 -3.18 13.61
N TYR A 149 -0.87 -2.56 14.79
CA TYR A 149 -1.95 -2.72 15.77
C TYR A 149 -3.28 -2.17 15.26
N ALA A 150 -3.30 -0.97 14.68
CA ALA A 150 -4.51 -0.36 14.12
C ALA A 150 -5.11 -1.21 12.98
N ILE A 151 -4.26 -1.74 12.09
CA ILE A 151 -4.67 -2.68 11.03
C ILE A 151 -5.25 -3.97 11.63
N PHE A 152 -4.60 -4.56 12.62
CA PHE A 152 -5.07 -5.80 13.26
C PHE A 152 -6.39 -5.61 13.99
N TYR A 153 -6.52 -4.54 14.80
CA TYR A 153 -7.74 -4.17 15.50
C TYR A 153 -8.92 -3.96 14.54
N TRP A 154 -8.69 -3.22 13.45
CA TRP A 154 -9.70 -2.96 12.43
C TRP A 154 -10.21 -4.25 11.75
N ILE A 155 -9.30 -5.17 11.38
CA ILE A 155 -9.71 -6.44 10.76
C ILE A 155 -10.35 -7.38 11.79
N HIS A 156 -9.87 -7.42 13.03
CA HIS A 156 -10.53 -8.18 14.10
C HIS A 156 -11.98 -7.73 14.31
N ALA A 157 -12.24 -6.41 14.34
CA ALA A 157 -13.58 -5.87 14.47
C ALA A 157 -14.53 -6.27 13.32
N ILE A 158 -14.00 -6.46 12.10
CA ILE A 158 -14.76 -6.96 10.94
C ILE A 158 -15.04 -8.47 11.05
N LEU A 159 -14.05 -9.27 11.47
CA LEU A 159 -14.18 -10.73 11.55
C LEU A 159 -15.01 -11.20 12.76
N MET A 160 -14.87 -10.50 13.90
CA MET A 160 -15.44 -10.87 15.19
C MET A 160 -16.20 -9.69 15.83
N PRO A 161 -17.25 -9.14 15.18
CA PRO A 161 -17.99 -7.97 15.68
C PRO A 161 -18.68 -8.19 17.05
N ASN A 162 -18.85 -9.46 17.45
CA ASN A 162 -19.39 -9.84 18.76
C ASN A 162 -18.32 -9.91 19.87
N VAL A 163 -17.04 -9.87 19.50
CA VAL A 163 -15.89 -9.88 20.43
C VAL A 163 -15.17 -8.55 20.28
N ARG A 164 -15.52 -7.60 21.14
CA ARG A 164 -14.75 -6.36 21.28
C ARG A 164 -13.36 -6.73 21.79
N LEU A 165 -12.32 -6.39 21.03
CA LEU A 165 -10.99 -6.20 21.62
C LEU A 165 -11.08 -5.05 22.62
N ASP A 166 -10.31 -5.15 23.70
CA ASP A 166 -10.11 -4.02 24.57
C ASP A 166 -9.28 -2.97 23.83
N HIS A 167 -9.89 -1.80 23.64
CA HIS A 167 -9.29 -0.69 22.94
C HIS A 167 -8.22 -0.02 23.81
N GLU A 168 -8.45 0.09 25.12
CA GLU A 168 -7.52 0.73 26.05
C GLU A 168 -6.22 -0.08 26.17
N ALA A 169 -6.33 -1.41 26.25
CA ALA A 169 -5.15 -2.31 26.24
C ALA A 169 -4.31 -2.20 24.94
N PHE A 170 -4.95 -2.01 23.78
CA PHE A 170 -4.24 -1.77 22.51
C PHE A 170 -3.58 -0.38 22.45
N LEU A 171 -4.17 0.60 23.14
CA LEU A 171 -3.62 1.95 23.25
C LEU A 171 -2.42 2.03 24.22
N GLU A 172 -2.46 1.31 25.35
CA GLU A 172 -1.32 1.19 26.27
C GLU A 172 -0.06 0.63 25.57
N GLU A 173 -0.21 -0.36 24.68
CA GLU A 173 0.94 -0.95 23.97
C GLU A 173 1.43 -0.16 22.74
N THR A 174 0.74 0.93 22.37
CA THR A 174 1.06 1.77 21.20
C THR A 174 1.44 3.21 21.55
N GLY A 175 0.96 3.76 22.67
CA GLY A 175 1.41 5.04 23.25
C GLY A 175 0.99 6.32 22.50
N ASP A 176 0.56 6.25 21.24
CA ASP A 176 0.01 7.37 20.47
C ASP A 176 -1.42 7.07 19.99
N THR A 177 -2.38 7.43 20.84
CA THR A 177 -3.81 7.25 20.62
C THR A 177 -4.30 8.00 19.38
N GLY A 178 -3.83 9.25 19.21
CA GLY A 178 -4.20 10.12 18.09
C GLY A 178 -3.76 9.58 16.73
N LYS A 179 -2.61 8.89 16.63
CA LYS A 179 -2.25 8.14 15.43
C LYS A 179 -3.15 6.92 15.24
N PHE A 180 -3.31 6.08 16.27
CA PHE A 180 -4.07 4.83 16.20
C PHE A 180 -5.50 5.08 15.68
N ASP A 181 -6.24 5.99 16.31
CA ASP A 181 -7.62 6.29 15.94
C ASP A 181 -7.73 6.87 14.53
N ARG A 182 -6.79 7.74 14.15
CA ARG A 182 -6.73 8.30 12.79
C ARG A 182 -6.51 7.23 11.72
N ILE A 183 -5.73 6.18 12.02
CA ILE A 183 -5.51 5.05 11.10
C ILE A 183 -6.77 4.18 11.03
N VAL A 184 -7.39 3.84 12.17
CA VAL A 184 -8.65 3.07 12.21
C VAL A 184 -9.79 3.82 11.51
N GLN A 185 -9.88 5.14 11.69
CA GLN A 185 -10.85 6.01 11.02
C GLN A 185 -10.58 6.08 9.51
N LEU A 186 -9.32 6.18 9.07
CA LEU A 186 -8.96 6.21 7.65
C LEU A 186 -9.23 4.87 6.95
N LEU A 187 -8.92 3.74 7.59
CA LEU A 187 -9.31 2.42 7.10
C LEU A 187 -10.85 2.30 7.03
N THR A 188 -11.56 2.72 8.06
CA THR A 188 -13.03 2.63 8.11
C THR A 188 -13.73 3.51 7.06
N SER A 189 -13.19 4.69 6.77
CA SER A 189 -13.79 5.67 5.85
C SER A 189 -13.35 5.51 4.39
N ARG A 190 -12.08 5.14 4.12
CA ARG A 190 -11.53 5.02 2.76
C ARG A 190 -11.41 3.58 2.25
N ALA A 191 -11.23 2.58 3.12
CA ALA A 191 -11.07 1.18 2.71
C ALA A 191 -12.41 0.39 2.66
N VAL A 192 -13.51 1.06 2.28
CA VAL A 192 -14.87 0.49 2.28
C VAL A 192 -14.96 -0.80 1.48
N HIS A 193 -14.47 -0.81 0.24
CA HIS A 193 -14.45 -2.02 -0.60
C HIS A 193 -13.58 -3.15 -0.05
N LEU A 194 -12.52 -2.84 0.70
CA LEU A 194 -11.73 -3.87 1.39
C LEU A 194 -12.50 -4.45 2.58
N LYS A 195 -13.22 -3.61 3.33
CA LYS A 195 -14.13 -4.06 4.40
C LYS A 195 -15.27 -4.93 3.86
N GLU A 196 -15.88 -4.54 2.74
CA GLU A 196 -16.89 -5.34 2.03
C GLU A 196 -16.32 -6.69 1.59
N GLN A 197 -15.15 -6.69 0.94
CA GLN A 197 -14.47 -7.92 0.52
C GLN A 197 -14.14 -8.84 1.69
N ILE A 198 -13.56 -8.32 2.78
CA ILE A 198 -13.27 -9.11 3.98
C ILE A 198 -14.56 -9.65 4.60
N THR A 199 -15.65 -8.87 4.59
CA THR A 199 -16.97 -9.29 5.11
C THR A 199 -17.62 -10.38 4.26
N ALA A 200 -17.37 -10.40 2.94
CA ALA A 200 -17.80 -11.49 2.05
C ALA A 200 -16.94 -12.76 2.26
N GLU A 201 -15.61 -12.64 2.19
CA GLU A 201 -14.65 -13.75 2.42
C GLU A 201 -14.78 -14.35 3.84
N ARG A 202 -15.31 -13.58 4.81
CA ARG A 202 -15.62 -14.01 6.17
C ARG A 202 -16.60 -15.18 6.23
N GLY A 203 -17.64 -15.20 5.40
CA GLY A 203 -18.71 -16.22 5.49
C GLY A 203 -18.21 -17.64 5.22
N GLU A 204 -17.29 -17.76 4.27
CA GLU A 204 -16.64 -19.01 3.88
C GLU A 204 -15.67 -19.51 4.95
N HIS A 205 -14.89 -18.60 5.57
CA HIS A 205 -13.80 -18.97 6.47
C HIS A 205 -14.17 -19.00 7.97
N VAL A 206 -15.09 -18.16 8.45
CA VAL A 206 -15.46 -18.10 9.89
C VAL A 206 -16.36 -19.26 10.30
N SER A 207 -17.03 -19.92 9.36
CA SER A 207 -17.82 -21.14 9.61
C SER A 207 -17.00 -22.32 10.15
N ALA A 208 -15.66 -22.26 10.07
CA ALA A 208 -14.73 -23.25 10.62
C ALA A 208 -14.22 -22.93 12.04
N LEU A 209 -14.54 -21.76 12.61
CA LEU A 209 -14.15 -21.42 13.99
C LEU A 209 -15.05 -22.17 15.00
N PRO A 210 -14.48 -22.83 16.02
CA PRO A 210 -15.29 -23.51 17.04
C PRO A 210 -16.09 -22.47 17.84
N SER A 211 -17.42 -22.61 17.81
CA SER A 211 -18.37 -21.74 18.53
C SER A 211 -17.98 -21.64 20.00
N SER A 212 -17.39 -20.50 20.38
CA SER A 212 -16.69 -20.34 21.65
C SER A 212 -17.62 -20.23 22.86
N TYR A 213 -18.93 -20.11 22.62
CA TYR A 213 -19.98 -20.17 23.63
C TYR A 213 -20.61 -21.57 23.66
N PRO A 214 -20.57 -22.29 24.80
CA PRO A 214 -21.39 -23.47 25.00
C PRO A 214 -22.85 -23.02 25.14
N THR A 215 -23.60 -23.04 24.04
CA THR A 215 -25.05 -22.82 24.07
C THR A 215 -25.68 -23.79 25.07
N PRO A 216 -26.46 -23.34 26.06
CA PRO A 216 -27.01 -24.22 27.09
C PRO A 216 -27.93 -25.25 26.46
N SER A 217 -27.44 -26.48 26.36
CA SER A 217 -28.16 -27.59 25.73
C SER A 217 -29.48 -27.82 26.47
N LYS A 218 -30.60 -27.70 25.76
CA LYS A 218 -31.93 -27.83 26.34
C LYS A 218 -32.08 -29.23 26.94
N THR A 219 -32.40 -29.29 28.23
CA THR A 219 -32.56 -30.53 28.99
C THR A 219 -33.49 -31.52 28.28
N PRO A 220 -33.07 -32.75 27.97
CA PRO A 220 -33.92 -33.71 27.28
C PRO A 220 -35.06 -34.19 28.19
N THR A 221 -36.30 -33.97 27.77
CA THR A 221 -37.50 -34.32 28.55
C THR A 221 -37.71 -35.83 28.64
N ARG A 222 -37.19 -36.42 29.72
CA ARG A 222 -37.69 -37.60 30.45
C ARG A 222 -38.79 -38.42 29.75
N ALA A 223 -38.40 -39.42 28.97
CA ALA A 223 -39.28 -40.51 28.55
C ALA A 223 -39.07 -41.73 29.47
N GLN A 224 -40.14 -42.26 30.08
CA GLN A 224 -40.09 -43.50 30.86
C GLN A 224 -40.46 -44.71 29.98
N ARG A 225 -39.76 -45.85 30.15
CA ARG A 225 -40.32 -47.16 30.58
C ARG A 225 -39.37 -48.34 30.31
N ARG A 226 -39.27 -49.25 31.30
CA ARG A 226 -39.16 -50.74 31.23
C ARG A 226 -38.03 -51.37 30.36
N ALA A 227 -37.30 -52.42 30.78
CA ALA A 227 -37.26 -53.17 32.05
C ALA A 227 -35.95 -54.01 32.17
N LYS A 228 -35.74 -54.63 33.34
CA LYS A 228 -34.73 -55.69 33.67
C LYS A 228 -34.96 -56.99 32.85
N PRO A 229 -34.05 -58.01 32.85
CA PRO A 229 -32.88 -58.28 33.72
C PRO A 229 -31.57 -58.51 32.88
N GLU A 230 -30.48 -59.26 33.19
CA GLU A 230 -30.04 -60.16 34.29
C GLU A 230 -28.49 -60.40 34.28
N ARG A 231 -27.99 -61.25 35.21
CA ARG A 231 -26.74 -62.07 35.21
C ARG A 231 -25.33 -61.44 35.19
N LEU A 232 -24.86 -61.11 36.41
CA LEU A 232 -23.77 -61.76 37.18
C LEU A 232 -22.28 -61.75 36.71
N PRO A 233 -21.29 -61.96 37.63
CA PRO A 233 -19.87 -61.60 37.40
C PRO A 233 -18.82 -62.74 37.57
N SER A 234 -17.57 -62.45 37.20
CA SER A 234 -16.30 -63.09 37.65
C SER A 234 -15.15 -62.06 37.41
N HIS A 235 -14.19 -61.76 38.30
CA HIS A 235 -13.05 -62.54 38.85
C HIS A 235 -12.16 -63.16 37.75
N PHE A 236 -10.82 -63.03 37.70
CA PHE A 236 -9.77 -62.33 38.48
C PHE A 236 -9.03 -61.35 37.52
N ASP A 237 -8.42 -60.20 37.87
CA ASP A 237 -7.37 -59.88 38.87
C ASP A 237 -5.96 -60.46 38.54
N ALA A 238 -5.00 -59.60 38.15
CA ALA A 238 -3.55 -59.72 38.45
C ALA A 238 -2.61 -58.71 37.70
N ASN A 239 -2.01 -57.79 38.47
CA ASN A 239 -0.58 -57.37 38.44
C ASN A 239 0.09 -56.60 37.26
N LYS A 240 0.81 -55.54 37.69
CA LYS A 240 2.12 -55.00 37.22
C LYS A 240 2.13 -54.18 35.92
N ASP A 241 2.61 -52.93 35.96
CA ASP A 241 4.03 -52.49 36.06
C ASP A 241 4.87 -53.02 34.87
N THR A 242 5.60 -52.23 34.09
CA THR A 242 6.40 -51.05 34.49
C THR A 242 6.73 -50.15 33.27
N THR A 243 7.00 -48.87 33.52
CA THR A 243 7.85 -47.98 32.69
C THR A 243 9.34 -48.47 32.72
N PRO A 244 10.31 -48.03 31.85
CA PRO A 244 10.43 -46.66 31.35
C PRO A 244 11.11 -46.39 29.98
N THR A 245 11.10 -45.10 29.66
CA THR A 245 11.99 -44.31 28.78
C THR A 245 13.40 -44.86 28.53
N ARG A 246 13.89 -44.72 27.28
CA ARG A 246 15.33 -44.54 27.03
C ARG A 246 15.62 -43.70 25.77
N SER A 247 16.53 -42.74 25.91
CA SER A 247 17.12 -41.95 24.81
C SER A 247 18.42 -42.57 24.30
N LEU A 248 18.79 -42.28 23.06
CA LEU A 248 20.14 -42.54 22.54
C LEU A 248 20.67 -41.42 21.64
N THR A 249 21.99 -41.22 21.73
CA THR A 249 22.77 -40.17 21.06
C THR A 249 23.53 -40.77 19.88
N LEU A 250 23.71 -40.02 18.78
CA LEU A 250 24.60 -40.39 17.68
C LEU A 250 25.72 -39.35 17.47
N LYS A 251 26.89 -39.85 17.04
CA LYS A 251 28.15 -39.09 16.91
C LYS A 251 28.46 -38.84 15.42
N ILE A 252 29.02 -37.69 15.09
CA ILE A 252 29.67 -37.42 13.80
C ILE A 252 31.06 -36.76 14.08
N PRO A 253 32.12 -37.00 13.26
CA PRO A 253 33.51 -36.86 13.72
C PRO A 253 34.20 -35.52 13.45
N ARG A 254 35.37 -35.32 14.10
CA ARG A 254 36.40 -34.35 13.70
C ARG A 254 37.15 -34.82 12.43
N PRO A 255 37.70 -33.87 11.66
CA PRO A 255 39.06 -33.94 11.15
C PRO A 255 39.97 -32.87 11.80
N SER A 256 41.28 -33.00 11.63
CA SER A 256 42.29 -32.09 12.21
C SER A 256 43.62 -32.10 11.45
N SER A 257 44.04 -30.93 10.95
CA SER A 257 45.41 -30.50 10.63
C SER A 257 45.31 -29.04 10.18
N ASP A 258 46.01 -28.07 10.76
CA ASP A 258 47.47 -27.86 10.86
C ASP A 258 48.12 -27.44 9.53
N ASN A 259 48.40 -26.14 9.42
CA ASN A 259 49.70 -25.66 8.95
C ASN A 259 49.96 -24.19 9.37
N SER A 260 51.19 -23.91 9.79
CA SER A 260 51.60 -22.66 10.42
C SER A 260 52.49 -21.79 9.53
N SER A 261 52.25 -20.47 9.51
CA SER A 261 53.30 -19.44 9.30
C SER A 261 52.74 -18.08 9.73
N SER A 262 53.19 -17.41 10.80
CA SER A 262 54.52 -16.81 11.03
C SER A 262 54.83 -15.63 10.09
N GLY A 263 54.65 -14.39 10.57
CA GLY A 263 54.79 -13.19 9.72
C GLY A 263 54.67 -11.82 10.40
N SER A 264 55.21 -11.63 11.62
CA SER A 264 55.38 -10.27 12.19
C SER A 264 56.75 -9.71 11.79
N PRO A 265 56.91 -8.40 11.48
CA PRO A 265 57.32 -7.50 12.56
C PRO A 265 56.85 -6.03 12.49
N ARG A 266 56.62 -5.48 13.69
CA ARG A 266 56.86 -4.08 14.15
C ARG A 266 57.35 -3.02 13.13
N ARG A 267 56.70 -1.84 13.12
CA ARG A 267 57.36 -0.51 13.23
C ARG A 267 56.39 0.67 13.46
N SER A 268 56.30 1.14 14.71
CA SER A 268 56.22 2.57 15.06
C SER A 268 57.66 3.16 15.07
N PRO A 269 57.94 4.49 15.16
CA PRO A 269 57.26 5.51 15.99
C PRO A 269 57.22 6.98 15.41
N VAL A 270 56.99 7.96 16.31
CA VAL A 270 57.36 9.42 16.27
C VAL A 270 56.34 10.46 15.71
N LEU A 271 55.59 11.05 16.66
CA LEU A 271 55.39 12.49 16.96
C LEU A 271 55.66 13.60 15.91
N ARG A 272 54.66 14.49 15.72
CA ARG A 272 54.69 15.99 15.70
C ARG A 272 53.24 16.49 15.43
N THR A 273 52.52 17.21 16.30
CA THR A 273 52.61 18.61 16.82
C THR A 273 52.29 19.71 15.80
N SER A 274 51.71 20.83 16.25
CA SER A 274 50.91 21.84 15.51
C SER A 274 49.54 21.31 15.07
N GLU A 275 48.38 21.75 15.59
CA GLU A 275 48.01 22.96 16.37
C GLU A 275 48.10 24.27 15.58
N ALA A 276 46.95 24.69 15.04
CA ALA A 276 46.68 26.02 14.49
C ALA A 276 45.15 26.25 14.54
N ALA A 277 44.68 26.99 15.55
CA ALA A 277 43.29 27.46 15.61
C ALA A 277 43.16 28.81 14.87
N ILE A 278 42.02 29.04 14.22
CA ILE A 278 41.59 30.37 13.76
C ILE A 278 40.09 30.49 14.06
N ASP A 279 39.74 31.42 14.95
CA ASP A 279 38.36 31.80 15.28
C ASP A 279 37.66 32.54 14.13
N GLY A 280 36.32 32.56 14.13
CA GLY A 280 35.55 33.07 12.98
C GLY A 280 34.07 33.40 13.24
N ALA A 281 33.74 33.93 14.41
CA ALA A 281 32.39 34.43 14.75
C ALA A 281 32.51 35.62 15.75
N PRO A 282 31.47 36.46 15.95
CA PRO A 282 30.16 36.49 15.33
C PRO A 282 29.87 37.84 14.62
N SER A 283 28.58 38.16 14.38
CA SER A 283 28.09 39.54 14.27
C SER A 283 26.66 39.60 14.83
N GLU A 284 26.29 40.72 15.46
CA GLU A 284 25.16 40.83 16.39
C GLU A 284 24.12 41.89 15.94
N LEU A 285 22.83 41.63 16.24
CA LEU A 285 21.77 42.63 16.55
C LEU A 285 21.39 43.65 15.42
N PRO A 286 20.34 44.51 15.58
CA PRO A 286 19.31 44.67 16.65
C PRO A 286 17.97 43.96 16.36
N GLU A 287 17.04 43.74 17.31
CA GLU A 287 16.07 44.68 17.98
C GLU A 287 15.11 45.37 16.98
N ASP A 288 13.78 45.52 17.19
CA ASP A 288 12.93 45.26 18.38
C ASP A 288 11.45 44.96 17.94
N PRO A 289 10.48 44.61 18.83
CA PRO A 289 9.17 44.04 18.46
C PRO A 289 7.99 45.03 18.40
N GLN A 290 6.84 44.58 17.89
CA GLN A 290 5.53 45.16 18.20
C GLN A 290 4.43 44.11 18.44
N ASP A 291 3.79 44.22 19.59
CA ASP A 291 2.36 44.03 19.89
C ASP A 291 1.56 42.94 19.14
N VAL A 292 1.26 41.83 19.84
CA VAL A 292 0.02 41.07 19.65
C VAL A 292 -0.68 40.91 21.00
N GLU A 293 -1.96 41.30 21.02
CA GLU A 293 -2.76 41.54 22.22
C GLU A 293 -3.22 40.23 22.91
N MET A 294 -2.85 40.02 24.18
CA MET A 294 -3.37 38.89 24.95
C MET A 294 -4.82 39.12 25.38
N LEU A 295 -5.76 38.50 24.65
CA LEU A 295 -7.15 38.38 25.08
C LEU A 295 -7.28 37.51 26.34
N LYS A 296 -7.21 38.18 27.49
CA LYS A 296 -7.24 37.58 28.83
C LYS A 296 -8.68 37.23 29.24
N ILE A 297 -9.21 36.12 28.70
CA ILE A 297 -10.53 35.60 29.07
C ILE A 297 -10.57 35.34 30.57
N HIS A 298 -11.47 36.05 31.28
CA HIS A 298 -11.61 35.97 32.73
C HIS A 298 -12.66 34.91 33.08
N GLU A 299 -12.21 33.66 33.19
CA GLU A 299 -13.05 32.51 33.52
C GLU A 299 -13.54 32.59 34.99
N GLN A 300 -14.71 33.19 35.19
CA GLN A 300 -15.37 33.21 36.50
C GLN A 300 -16.12 31.89 36.73
N THR A 301 -15.49 31.00 37.50
CA THR A 301 -16.10 29.78 38.04
C THR A 301 -17.15 30.10 39.11
N GLY A 302 -18.33 30.54 38.68
CA GLY A 302 -19.49 30.71 39.55
C GLY A 302 -20.09 29.36 39.93
N GLU A 303 -19.90 28.92 41.18
CA GLU A 303 -20.54 27.73 41.75
C GLU A 303 -22.06 27.90 41.94
N LEU A 304 -22.81 27.88 40.84
CA LEU A 304 -24.26 27.75 40.87
C LEU A 304 -24.63 26.30 41.22
N THR A 305 -24.89 26.06 42.50
CA THR A 305 -25.35 24.78 43.07
C THR A 305 -26.83 24.51 42.74
N THR A 306 -27.16 24.48 41.45
CA THR A 306 -28.47 24.03 40.96
C THR A 306 -28.63 22.53 41.15
N GLN A 307 -29.08 22.11 42.34
CA GLN A 307 -29.57 20.75 42.55
C GLN A 307 -30.80 20.52 41.67
N GLY A 308 -30.62 19.77 40.58
CA GLY A 308 -31.70 19.37 39.69
C GLY A 308 -32.74 18.47 40.36
N PRO A 309 -33.95 18.34 39.79
CA PRO A 309 -35.05 17.56 40.38
C PRO A 309 -34.75 16.08 40.59
N GLU A 310 -33.71 15.53 39.95
CA GLU A 310 -33.20 14.15 40.16
C GLU A 310 -32.83 13.85 41.62
N ALA A 311 -32.56 14.88 42.44
CA ALA A 311 -32.32 14.71 43.88
C ALA A 311 -33.56 14.18 44.65
N LEU A 312 -34.78 14.38 44.12
CA LEU A 312 -36.02 13.97 44.80
C LEU A 312 -36.30 12.46 44.71
N GLU A 313 -35.96 11.80 43.59
CA GLU A 313 -36.30 10.38 43.39
C GLU A 313 -35.53 9.44 44.33
N ARG A 314 -34.33 9.83 44.79
CA ARG A 314 -33.45 8.94 45.57
C ARG A 314 -33.85 8.82 47.04
N HIS A 315 -34.77 9.63 47.56
CA HIS A 315 -35.02 9.74 49.01
C HIS A 315 -36.54 9.75 49.37
N PRO A 316 -37.26 8.61 49.28
CA PRO A 316 -38.69 8.55 49.62
C PRO A 316 -39.02 9.00 51.06
N HIS A 317 -38.06 8.93 51.98
CA HIS A 317 -38.23 9.36 53.37
C HIS A 317 -38.33 10.89 53.56
N THR A 318 -37.80 11.72 52.65
CA THR A 318 -37.90 13.19 52.80
C THR A 318 -39.32 13.69 52.53
N LEU A 319 -40.00 13.12 51.54
CA LEU A 319 -41.40 13.42 51.23
C LEU A 319 -42.34 12.95 52.36
N GLN A 320 -42.06 11.78 52.95
CA GLN A 320 -42.77 11.30 54.14
C GLN A 320 -42.59 12.24 55.35
N ALA A 321 -41.36 12.70 55.60
CA ALA A 321 -41.06 13.65 56.67
C ALA A 321 -41.73 15.03 56.45
N TYR A 322 -41.77 15.51 55.20
CA TYR A 322 -42.49 16.75 54.84
C TYR A 322 -43.99 16.64 55.10
N LEU A 323 -44.62 15.52 54.75
CA LEU A 323 -46.04 15.26 55.02
C LEU A 323 -46.33 15.15 56.52
N GLN A 324 -45.47 14.48 57.31
CA GLN A 324 -45.61 14.45 58.77
C GLN A 324 -45.44 15.83 59.42
N ARG A 325 -44.54 16.68 58.88
CA ARG A 325 -44.39 18.07 59.32
C ARG A 325 -45.66 18.90 59.02
N ARG A 326 -46.19 18.81 57.80
CA ARG A 326 -47.49 19.43 57.44
C ARG A 326 -48.61 19.01 58.40
N LEU A 327 -48.76 17.70 58.65
CA LEU A 327 -49.80 17.16 59.55
C LEU A 327 -49.63 17.66 61.00
N THR A 328 -48.40 17.82 61.49
CA THR A 328 -48.15 18.33 62.85
C THR A 328 -48.23 19.85 62.97
N GLU A 329 -48.13 20.60 61.87
CA GLU A 329 -48.43 22.03 61.82
C GLU A 329 -49.95 22.30 61.83
N TYR A 330 -50.77 21.45 61.19
CA TYR A 330 -52.25 21.52 61.29
C TYR A 330 -52.81 21.25 62.71
N HIS A 331 -52.06 20.59 63.59
CA HIS A 331 -52.43 20.40 65.00
C HIS A 331 -51.95 21.53 65.94
N LYS A 332 -51.60 22.70 65.39
CA LYS A 332 -51.13 23.88 66.16
C LYS A 332 -51.90 25.18 65.88
N LEU A 333 -53.14 25.11 65.39
CA LEU A 333 -54.02 26.27 65.49
C LEU A 333 -54.40 26.50 66.97
N PRO A 334 -54.27 27.72 67.50
CA PRO A 334 -54.82 28.08 68.82
C PRO A 334 -56.35 28.18 68.75
N ASP A 335 -57.02 28.21 69.90
CA ASP A 335 -58.48 28.19 70.05
C ASP A 335 -59.21 29.28 69.25
N ALA A 336 -59.56 28.95 68.00
CA ALA A 336 -60.51 29.71 67.20
C ALA A 336 -61.93 29.42 67.70
N GLN A 337 -62.82 30.42 67.65
CA GLN A 337 -64.23 30.19 67.97
C GLN A 337 -64.82 29.18 66.97
N PRO A 338 -65.74 28.29 67.39
CA PRO A 338 -66.37 27.34 66.50
C PRO A 338 -67.18 28.09 65.44
N LEU A 339 -66.66 28.09 64.22
CA LEU A 339 -67.36 28.56 63.02
C LEU A 339 -68.65 27.75 62.84
N THR A 340 -69.67 28.36 62.25
CA THR A 340 -70.86 27.61 61.86
C THR A 340 -70.53 26.66 60.70
N PRO A 341 -71.24 25.52 60.55
CA PRO A 341 -70.95 24.58 59.46
C PRO A 341 -71.04 25.22 58.06
N GLU A 342 -71.85 26.25 57.90
CA GLU A 342 -71.99 27.00 56.64
C GLU A 342 -70.73 27.85 56.35
N GLU A 343 -70.11 28.43 57.39
CA GLU A 343 -68.84 29.17 57.28
C GLU A 343 -67.64 28.24 57.03
N GLU A 344 -67.60 27.06 57.66
CA GLU A 344 -66.58 26.04 57.34
C GLU A 344 -66.68 25.57 55.89
N ILE A 345 -67.89 25.30 55.38
CA ILE A 345 -68.13 24.91 53.99
C ILE A 345 -67.72 26.05 53.04
N ALA A 346 -68.08 27.30 53.34
CA ALA A 346 -67.69 28.46 52.53
C ALA A 346 -66.17 28.68 52.50
N ALA A 347 -65.47 28.50 53.64
CA ALA A 347 -64.02 28.59 53.71
C ALA A 347 -63.33 27.46 52.93
N LEU A 348 -63.85 26.23 53.02
CA LEU A 348 -63.35 25.08 52.25
C LEU A 348 -63.55 25.27 50.74
N MET A 349 -64.70 25.80 50.31
CA MET A 349 -64.96 26.16 48.92
C MET A 349 -63.94 27.18 48.40
N ALA A 350 -63.74 28.28 49.12
CA ALA A 350 -62.78 29.32 48.71
C ALA A 350 -61.34 28.81 48.63
N VAL A 351 -60.92 27.94 49.57
CA VAL A 351 -59.60 27.26 49.51
C VAL A 351 -59.53 26.30 48.32
N PHE A 352 -60.61 25.63 47.94
CA PHE A 352 -60.65 24.75 46.78
C PHE A 352 -60.51 25.55 45.47
N GLU A 353 -61.27 26.64 45.32
CA GLU A 353 -61.17 27.56 44.17
C GLU A 353 -59.77 28.17 44.03
N GLU A 354 -59.14 28.59 45.14
CA GLU A 354 -57.75 29.08 45.15
C GLU A 354 -56.75 28.01 44.68
N LYS A 355 -56.96 26.74 45.08
CA LYS A 355 -56.11 25.62 44.66
C LYS A 355 -56.34 25.20 43.22
N GLU A 356 -57.58 25.27 42.72
CA GLU A 356 -57.89 25.00 41.31
C GLU A 356 -57.31 26.09 40.40
N ALA A 357 -57.43 27.36 40.78
CA ALA A 357 -56.78 28.47 40.08
C ALA A 357 -55.25 28.34 40.05
N ALA A 358 -54.63 27.97 41.19
CA ALA A 358 -53.19 27.72 41.27
C ALA A 358 -52.74 26.52 40.42
N LEU A 359 -53.54 25.44 40.37
CA LEU A 359 -53.29 24.28 39.51
C LEU A 359 -53.38 24.65 38.02
N SER A 360 -54.38 25.44 37.65
CA SER A 360 -54.57 25.94 36.29
C SER A 360 -53.38 26.81 35.82
N ALA A 361 -52.91 27.72 36.69
CA ALA A 361 -51.71 28.52 36.43
C ALA A 361 -50.43 27.66 36.33
N ALA A 362 -50.29 26.62 37.16
CA ALA A 362 -49.17 25.68 37.07
C ALA A 362 -49.18 24.89 35.76
N ASN A 363 -50.35 24.43 35.31
CA ASN A 363 -50.51 23.75 34.03
C ASN A 363 -50.20 24.66 32.83
N ALA A 364 -50.58 25.94 32.88
CA ALA A 364 -50.23 26.93 31.85
C ALA A 364 -48.71 27.16 31.78
N ASN A 365 -48.03 27.29 32.92
CA ASN A 365 -46.57 27.39 32.97
C ASN A 365 -45.87 26.12 32.46
N ALA A 366 -46.39 24.93 32.79
CA ALA A 366 -45.87 23.67 32.26
C ALA A 366 -46.01 23.58 30.73
N ALA A 367 -47.13 24.06 30.16
CA ALA A 367 -47.32 24.11 28.71
C ALA A 367 -46.33 25.09 28.02
N ASN A 368 -46.05 26.25 28.62
CA ASN A 368 -45.04 27.18 28.12
C ASN A 368 -43.63 26.57 28.14
N LEU A 369 -43.23 25.93 29.24
CA LEU A 369 -41.93 25.25 29.36
C LEU A 369 -41.81 24.09 28.35
N GLN A 370 -42.89 23.33 28.11
CA GLN A 370 -42.93 22.28 27.10
C GLN A 370 -42.72 22.84 25.68
N ALA A 371 -43.29 24.01 25.37
CA ALA A 371 -43.10 24.68 24.09
C ALA A 371 -41.66 25.24 23.93
N GLU A 372 -41.08 25.80 25.00
CA GLU A 372 -39.70 26.30 25.01
C GLU A 372 -38.68 25.17 24.82
N LEU A 373 -38.85 24.04 25.53
CA LEU A 373 -38.06 22.83 25.32
C LEU A 373 -38.18 22.29 23.90
N SER A 374 -39.39 22.28 23.33
CA SER A 374 -39.64 21.85 21.94
C SER A 374 -38.96 22.77 20.91
N SER A 375 -38.83 24.07 21.23
CA SER A 375 -38.09 25.03 20.40
C SER A 375 -36.59 24.82 20.48
N LEU A 376 -36.05 24.59 21.69
CA LEU A 376 -34.62 24.30 21.91
C LEU A 376 -34.20 22.97 21.26
N GLU A 377 -35.01 21.92 21.34
CA GLU A 377 -34.75 20.64 20.67
C GLU A 377 -34.70 20.80 19.14
N LYS A 378 -35.52 21.69 18.58
CA LYS A 378 -35.51 22.00 17.14
C LYS A 378 -34.29 22.81 16.72
N ASP A 379 -33.87 23.80 17.51
CA ASP A 379 -32.66 24.58 17.22
C ASP A 379 -31.40 23.71 17.33
N LEU A 380 -31.30 22.88 18.37
CA LEU A 380 -30.20 21.93 18.56
C LEU A 380 -30.07 20.97 17.36
N LYS A 381 -31.17 20.35 16.90
CA LYS A 381 -31.18 19.52 15.68
C LYS A 381 -30.77 20.31 14.41
N THR A 382 -31.08 21.60 14.36
CA THR A 382 -30.64 22.47 13.26
C THR A 382 -29.12 22.67 13.34
N LYS A 383 -28.57 22.96 14.52
CA LYS A 383 -27.11 23.10 14.76
C LYS A 383 -26.34 21.80 14.50
N ASP A 384 -26.87 20.64 14.86
CA ASP A 384 -26.28 19.34 14.52
C ASP A 384 -26.17 19.15 12.99
N SER A 385 -27.20 19.56 12.24
CA SER A 385 -27.17 19.49 10.77
C SER A 385 -26.20 20.49 10.13
N GLU A 386 -26.09 21.71 10.67
CA GLU A 386 -25.07 22.69 10.27
C GLU A 386 -23.65 22.15 10.53
N LEU A 387 -23.43 21.52 11.70
CA LEU A 387 -22.16 20.92 12.09
C LEU A 387 -21.78 19.74 11.17
N ALA A 388 -22.75 18.90 10.80
CA ALA A 388 -22.53 17.80 9.86
C ALA A 388 -22.15 18.29 8.45
N VAL A 389 -22.80 19.36 7.97
CA VAL A 389 -22.44 20.01 6.70
C VAL A 389 -21.03 20.60 6.78
N ALA A 390 -20.71 21.37 7.82
CA ALA A 390 -19.37 21.97 8.00
C ALA A 390 -18.27 20.90 8.08
N THR A 391 -18.50 19.82 8.82
CA THR A 391 -17.58 18.67 8.92
C THR A 391 -17.34 18.03 7.55
N THR A 392 -18.41 17.86 6.75
CA THR A 392 -18.31 17.33 5.38
C THR A 392 -17.49 18.26 4.50
N THR A 393 -17.72 19.58 4.55
CA THR A 393 -16.95 20.58 3.78
C THR A 393 -15.45 20.55 4.14
N ILE A 394 -15.10 20.44 5.43
CA ILE A 394 -13.71 20.33 5.88
C ILE A 394 -13.04 19.08 5.30
N ILE A 395 -13.73 17.93 5.31
CA ILE A 395 -13.22 16.68 4.73
C ILE A 395 -13.01 16.82 3.21
N THR A 396 -13.93 17.47 2.48
CA THR A 396 -13.79 17.73 1.04
C THR A 396 -12.57 18.62 0.75
N LEU A 397 -12.40 19.73 1.49
CA LEU A 397 -11.26 20.64 1.33
C LEU A 397 -9.92 19.95 1.65
N GLN A 398 -9.87 19.12 2.70
CA GLN A 398 -8.69 18.34 3.04
C GLN A 398 -8.33 17.33 1.94
N SER A 399 -9.32 16.71 1.30
CA SER A 399 -9.13 15.78 0.18
C SER A 399 -8.57 16.48 -1.06
N GLU A 400 -9.10 17.64 -1.44
CA GLU A 400 -8.62 18.41 -2.59
C GLU A 400 -7.20 18.97 -2.35
N MET A 401 -6.88 19.39 -1.12
CA MET A 401 -5.51 19.79 -0.75
C MET A 401 -4.53 18.60 -0.81
N GLN A 402 -4.95 17.39 -0.42
CA GLN A 402 -4.12 16.17 -0.60
C GLN A 402 -3.87 15.88 -2.08
N LYS A 403 -4.89 16.00 -2.93
CA LYS A 403 -4.79 15.83 -4.39
C LYS A 403 -3.82 16.83 -5.03
N GLN A 404 -3.95 18.12 -4.71
CA GLN A 404 -3.02 19.15 -5.21
C GLN A 404 -1.57 18.92 -4.74
N SER A 405 -1.37 18.44 -3.51
CA SER A 405 -0.04 18.07 -3.01
C SER A 405 0.58 16.93 -3.86
N PHE A 406 -0.20 15.91 -4.19
CA PHE A 406 0.24 14.79 -5.04
C PHE A 406 0.55 15.24 -6.47
N GLU A 407 -0.30 16.09 -7.07
CA GLU A 407 -0.08 16.67 -8.41
C GLU A 407 1.22 17.49 -8.46
N HIS A 408 1.50 18.32 -7.44
CA HIS A 408 2.76 19.05 -7.32
C HIS A 408 3.98 18.13 -7.14
N GLN A 409 3.89 17.08 -6.31
CA GLN A 409 4.97 16.09 -6.16
C GLN A 409 5.27 15.37 -7.49
N HIS A 410 4.25 15.03 -8.26
CA HIS A 410 4.39 14.40 -9.57
C HIS A 410 5.09 15.33 -10.59
N GLU A 411 4.70 16.62 -10.68
CA GLU A 411 5.44 17.56 -11.54
C GLU A 411 6.87 17.81 -11.05
N LEU A 412 7.13 17.86 -9.74
CA LEU A 412 8.50 17.96 -9.21
C LEU A 412 9.37 16.75 -9.61
N ALA A 413 8.85 15.53 -9.52
CA ALA A 413 9.56 14.33 -9.98
C ALA A 413 9.82 14.37 -11.51
N LYS A 414 8.81 14.78 -12.29
CA LYS A 414 8.90 14.95 -13.75
C LYS A 414 9.90 16.04 -14.16
N LEU A 415 10.00 17.13 -13.40
CA LEU A 415 11.00 18.19 -13.58
C LEU A 415 12.40 17.72 -13.18
N LYS A 416 12.55 16.97 -12.08
CA LYS A 416 13.82 16.37 -11.66
C LYS A 416 14.37 15.43 -12.74
N ASN A 417 13.55 14.52 -13.26
CA ASN A 417 13.96 13.60 -14.33
C ASN A 417 14.34 14.35 -15.63
N LYS A 418 13.64 15.44 -15.97
CA LYS A 418 14.04 16.32 -17.08
C LYS A 418 15.39 17.00 -16.84
N LEU A 419 15.66 17.48 -15.63
CA LEU A 419 16.93 18.11 -15.25
C LEU A 419 18.08 17.11 -15.31
N GLU A 420 17.89 15.89 -14.79
CA GLU A 420 18.89 14.82 -14.81
C GLU A 420 19.22 14.39 -16.25
N ASN A 421 18.21 14.18 -17.10
CA ASN A 421 18.39 13.91 -18.53
C ASN A 421 19.11 15.06 -19.27
N ALA A 422 18.85 16.31 -18.90
CA ALA A 422 19.52 17.48 -19.47
C ALA A 422 20.98 17.60 -18.99
N GLN A 423 21.27 17.24 -17.73
CA GLN A 423 22.64 17.16 -17.21
C GLN A 423 23.44 16.04 -17.88
N TYR A 424 22.83 14.86 -18.08
CA TYR A 424 23.45 13.75 -18.80
C TYR A 424 23.76 14.13 -20.25
N SER A 425 22.77 14.68 -20.98
CA SER A 425 22.96 15.20 -22.34
C SER A 425 24.04 16.28 -22.42
N LYS A 426 24.14 17.17 -21.42
CA LYS A 426 25.21 18.17 -21.35
C LYS A 426 26.58 17.52 -21.14
N LYS A 427 26.69 16.49 -20.29
CA LYS A 427 27.95 15.77 -20.04
C LYS A 427 28.44 15.06 -21.30
N THR A 428 27.57 14.28 -21.95
CA THR A 428 27.92 13.53 -23.18
C THR A 428 28.24 14.44 -24.37
N LEU A 429 27.71 15.66 -24.43
CA LEU A 429 28.11 16.67 -25.42
C LEU A 429 29.42 17.41 -25.07
N GLN A 430 29.82 17.47 -23.79
CA GLN A 430 31.05 18.17 -23.36
C GLN A 430 32.29 17.28 -23.25
N GLU A 431 32.14 15.98 -23.00
CA GLU A 431 33.27 15.03 -22.96
C GLU A 431 34.06 14.90 -24.28
N PRO A 432 33.45 14.68 -25.46
CA PRO A 432 34.20 14.53 -26.71
C PRO A 432 34.96 15.81 -27.12
N LEU A 433 34.42 16.99 -26.80
CA LEU A 433 35.09 18.27 -27.08
C LEU A 433 36.37 18.47 -26.26
N LYS A 434 36.46 17.92 -25.05
CA LYS A 434 37.71 17.96 -24.26
C LYS A 434 38.77 17.01 -24.81
N ASN A 435 38.36 15.83 -25.27
CA ASN A 435 39.27 14.85 -25.84
C ASN A 435 39.82 15.35 -27.18
N GLN A 436 38.97 15.86 -28.09
CA GLN A 436 39.42 16.40 -29.37
C GLN A 436 40.39 17.58 -29.23
N VAL A 437 40.19 18.49 -28.27
CA VAL A 437 41.14 19.59 -27.99
C VAL A 437 42.47 19.07 -27.39
N SER A 438 42.46 17.91 -26.75
CA SER A 438 43.67 17.26 -26.23
C SER A 438 44.42 16.50 -27.33
N GLU A 439 43.72 15.79 -28.22
CA GLU A 439 44.31 15.03 -29.32
C GLU A 439 44.83 15.93 -30.45
N THR A 440 44.10 17.00 -30.81
CA THR A 440 44.56 17.98 -31.82
C THR A 440 45.78 18.80 -31.36
N ALA A 441 46.09 18.82 -30.07
CA ALA A 441 47.33 19.39 -29.53
C ALA A 441 48.55 18.43 -29.66
N VAL A 442 48.33 17.17 -30.05
CA VAL A 442 49.37 16.11 -30.17
C VAL A 442 49.49 15.60 -31.62
N GLN A 443 48.39 15.58 -32.39
CA GLN A 443 48.33 14.99 -33.73
C GLN A 443 48.59 15.97 -34.90
N THR A 444 49.46 16.97 -34.72
CA THR A 444 50.01 17.74 -35.86
C THR A 444 51.12 16.99 -36.62
N SER A 445 51.39 15.72 -36.27
CA SER A 445 52.26 14.81 -37.03
C SER A 445 51.83 13.35 -36.84
N GLY A 446 50.80 12.89 -37.57
CA GLY A 446 50.33 11.50 -37.49
C GLY A 446 49.14 11.16 -38.38
N GLU A 447 49.45 10.65 -39.58
CA GLU A 447 48.74 9.57 -40.31
C GLU A 447 47.22 9.65 -40.62
N MET A 448 46.89 9.44 -41.90
CA MET A 448 45.61 8.84 -42.29
C MET A 448 45.72 7.30 -42.19
N SER A 449 45.36 6.73 -41.04
CA SER A 449 45.29 5.27 -40.85
C SER A 449 44.39 4.91 -39.66
N GLY A 450 43.16 4.44 -39.90
CA GLY A 450 42.26 4.08 -38.79
C GLY A 450 40.76 4.04 -39.08
N ILE A 451 40.32 3.31 -40.12
CA ILE A 451 38.88 3.12 -40.43
C ILE A 451 38.46 1.63 -40.50
N GLU A 452 39.39 0.68 -40.53
CA GLU A 452 39.10 -0.72 -40.89
C GLU A 452 38.78 -1.66 -39.69
N THR A 453 38.99 -1.23 -38.45
CA THR A 453 38.98 -2.12 -37.27
C THR A 453 37.60 -2.54 -36.74
N THR A 454 36.49 -2.05 -37.31
CA THR A 454 35.13 -2.37 -36.82
C THR A 454 34.48 -3.60 -37.48
N SER A 455 35.15 -4.25 -38.44
CA SER A 455 34.56 -5.40 -39.17
C SER A 455 34.77 -6.74 -38.45
N ASP A 456 35.96 -6.98 -37.90
CA ASP A 456 36.35 -8.32 -37.42
C ASP A 456 35.63 -8.73 -36.12
N GLN A 457 35.32 -7.76 -35.24
CA GLN A 457 34.63 -8.00 -33.96
C GLN A 457 33.23 -8.62 -34.13
N HIS A 458 32.61 -8.50 -35.31
CA HIS A 458 31.30 -9.10 -35.58
C HIS A 458 31.35 -10.60 -35.94
N LEU A 459 32.48 -11.12 -36.46
CA LEU A 459 32.60 -12.51 -36.90
C LEU A 459 32.95 -13.48 -35.75
N GLU A 460 33.65 -13.00 -34.73
CA GLU A 460 34.05 -13.81 -33.57
C GLU A 460 32.86 -14.18 -32.67
N MET A 461 31.88 -13.26 -32.52
CA MET A 461 30.74 -13.46 -31.63
C MET A 461 29.75 -14.54 -32.12
N ASP A 462 29.48 -14.61 -33.44
CA ASP A 462 28.60 -15.63 -34.01
C ASP A 462 29.22 -17.06 -33.94
N SER A 463 30.55 -17.14 -33.93
CA SER A 463 31.28 -18.42 -33.82
C SER A 463 31.13 -19.05 -32.43
N ALA A 464 31.02 -18.24 -31.37
CA ALA A 464 30.86 -18.72 -30.00
C ALA A 464 29.50 -19.41 -29.74
N LEU A 465 28.44 -18.95 -30.41
CA LEU A 465 27.07 -19.43 -30.16
C LEU A 465 26.80 -20.85 -30.69
N GLN A 466 27.55 -21.35 -31.68
CA GLN A 466 27.32 -22.69 -32.25
C GLN A 466 27.91 -23.83 -31.40
N LEU A 467 28.92 -23.57 -30.57
CA LEU A 467 29.65 -24.61 -29.82
C LEU A 467 28.93 -25.09 -28.55
N SER A 468 27.93 -24.37 -28.05
CA SER A 468 27.26 -24.69 -26.78
C SER A 468 26.15 -25.75 -26.88
N GLY A 469 25.92 -26.35 -28.06
CA GLY A 469 24.70 -27.14 -28.35
C GLY A 469 24.80 -28.67 -28.28
N SER A 470 25.99 -29.27 -28.13
CA SER A 470 26.22 -30.70 -28.42
C SER A 470 26.52 -31.62 -27.21
N GLY A 471 26.80 -31.08 -26.02
CA GLY A 471 27.45 -31.84 -24.94
C GLY A 471 26.57 -32.76 -24.05
N GLN A 472 25.27 -32.90 -24.30
CA GLN A 472 24.31 -33.35 -23.27
C GLN A 472 23.58 -34.69 -23.57
N LYS A 473 24.20 -35.65 -24.29
CA LYS A 473 23.52 -36.92 -24.66
C LYS A 473 24.28 -38.24 -24.44
N GLU A 474 25.53 -38.25 -23.96
CA GLU A 474 26.31 -39.49 -23.80
C GLU A 474 26.36 -40.05 -22.36
N ALA A 475 25.80 -39.36 -21.36
CA ALA A 475 25.98 -39.70 -19.95
C ALA A 475 25.06 -40.83 -19.41
N GLU A 476 23.95 -41.15 -20.07
CA GLU A 476 22.90 -42.00 -19.47
C GLU A 476 23.06 -43.50 -19.76
N HIS A 477 23.82 -43.89 -20.79
CA HIS A 477 23.80 -45.27 -21.31
C HIS A 477 24.65 -46.29 -20.51
N SER A 478 25.47 -45.86 -19.54
CA SER A 478 26.44 -46.74 -18.84
C SER A 478 25.99 -47.30 -17.49
N ARG A 479 24.70 -47.20 -17.13
CA ARG A 479 24.21 -47.53 -15.76
C ARG A 479 23.35 -48.79 -15.62
N LEU A 480 23.11 -49.54 -16.71
CA LEU A 480 22.29 -50.76 -16.71
C LEU A 480 23.12 -52.03 -16.98
N GLN A 481 24.02 -52.38 -16.06
CA GLN A 481 24.65 -53.72 -16.09
C GLN A 481 25.18 -54.20 -14.72
N ARG A 482 24.26 -54.43 -13.77
CA ARG A 482 24.52 -55.27 -12.59
C ARG A 482 23.23 -55.79 -11.95
N ASP A 483 23.40 -56.81 -11.10
CA ASP A 483 22.46 -57.26 -10.06
C ASP A 483 21.14 -57.92 -10.53
N ALA A 484 21.24 -58.89 -11.44
CA ALA A 484 20.25 -59.95 -11.55
C ALA A 484 20.43 -60.97 -10.41
N GLY A 485 19.79 -60.77 -9.25
CA GLY A 485 20.03 -61.60 -8.07
C GLY A 485 19.16 -61.39 -6.81
N PHE A 486 17.99 -60.76 -6.91
CA PHE A 486 17.04 -60.57 -5.80
C PHE A 486 15.59 -60.79 -6.29
N GLY A 487 15.23 -62.05 -6.53
CA GLY A 487 14.05 -62.41 -7.34
C GLY A 487 12.77 -62.83 -6.61
N GLU A 488 12.82 -63.20 -5.32
CA GLU A 488 11.69 -63.87 -4.63
C GLU A 488 11.25 -63.20 -3.31
N GLU A 489 11.90 -62.11 -2.88
CA GLU A 489 11.57 -61.36 -1.65
C GLU A 489 10.98 -59.96 -1.95
N LEU A 490 10.72 -59.66 -3.24
CA LEU A 490 10.23 -58.35 -3.70
C LEU A 490 8.73 -58.33 -4.05
N GLU A 491 8.14 -59.50 -4.34
CA GLU A 491 6.79 -59.63 -4.89
C GLU A 491 5.70 -59.19 -3.87
N GLU A 492 5.90 -59.50 -2.57
CA GLU A 492 4.98 -59.09 -1.48
C GLU A 492 5.04 -57.58 -1.16
N PHE A 493 6.05 -56.84 -1.65
CA PHE A 493 6.10 -55.37 -1.57
C PHE A 493 5.46 -54.67 -2.77
N GLN A 494 5.37 -55.31 -3.94
CA GLN A 494 4.87 -54.67 -5.17
C GLN A 494 3.37 -54.35 -5.11
N ASP A 495 2.56 -55.21 -4.49
CA ASP A 495 1.12 -54.96 -4.32
C ASP A 495 0.86 -53.70 -3.48
N GLY A 496 1.71 -53.42 -2.49
CA GLY A 496 1.60 -52.23 -1.62
C GLY A 496 1.95 -50.91 -2.31
N ASP A 497 3.04 -50.90 -3.09
CA ASP A 497 3.47 -49.70 -3.84
C ASP A 497 2.57 -49.42 -5.05
N SER A 498 1.87 -50.41 -5.61
CA SER A 498 1.02 -50.27 -6.81
C SER A 498 0.00 -49.13 -6.69
N HIS A 499 -0.81 -49.13 -5.63
CA HIS A 499 -1.83 -48.11 -5.38
C HIS A 499 -1.25 -46.72 -5.09
N GLN A 500 -0.02 -46.64 -4.57
CA GLN A 500 0.67 -45.37 -4.40
C GLN A 500 1.22 -44.85 -5.74
N GLY A 501 1.59 -45.75 -6.66
CA GLY A 501 1.89 -45.45 -8.06
C GLY A 501 0.68 -44.84 -8.78
N ASP A 502 -0.46 -45.54 -8.77
CA ASP A 502 -1.73 -45.07 -9.38
C ASP A 502 -2.08 -43.65 -8.90
N THR A 503 -2.02 -43.42 -7.58
CA THR A 503 -2.35 -42.13 -6.96
C THR A 503 -1.39 -41.01 -7.38
N LEU A 504 -0.12 -41.33 -7.65
CA LEU A 504 0.87 -40.36 -8.14
C LEU A 504 0.72 -40.07 -9.63
N GLU A 505 0.34 -41.05 -10.44
CA GLU A 505 0.11 -40.85 -11.88
C GLU A 505 -1.14 -39.97 -12.12
N ASP A 506 -2.23 -40.21 -11.38
CA ASP A 506 -3.42 -39.33 -11.36
C ASP A 506 -3.08 -37.88 -10.96
N GLU A 507 -2.24 -37.69 -9.93
CA GLU A 507 -1.82 -36.34 -9.49
C GLU A 507 -0.91 -35.66 -10.53
N ILE A 508 -0.02 -36.41 -11.17
CA ILE A 508 0.83 -35.91 -12.26
C ILE A 508 -0.01 -35.49 -13.46
N GLN A 509 -1.02 -36.29 -13.84
CA GLN A 509 -1.94 -35.94 -14.92
C GLN A 509 -2.78 -34.70 -14.57
N ARG A 510 -3.31 -34.62 -13.35
CA ARG A 510 -4.04 -33.43 -12.84
C ARG A 510 -3.19 -32.17 -12.92
N LEU A 511 -1.93 -32.24 -12.50
CA LEU A 511 -1.00 -31.10 -12.56
C LEU A 511 -0.62 -30.70 -14.00
N GLN A 512 -0.55 -31.67 -14.94
CA GLN A 512 -0.38 -31.37 -16.37
C GLN A 512 -1.60 -30.63 -16.94
N ASP A 513 -2.82 -31.08 -16.62
CA ASP A 513 -4.06 -30.45 -17.08
C ASP A 513 -4.26 -29.04 -16.48
N GLU A 514 -3.98 -28.86 -15.18
CA GLU A 514 -3.97 -27.54 -14.55
C GLU A 514 -2.95 -26.59 -15.22
N ASN A 515 -1.74 -27.08 -15.51
CA ASN A 515 -0.70 -26.29 -16.19
C ASN A 515 -1.09 -25.96 -17.65
N PHE A 516 -1.76 -26.87 -18.36
CA PHE A 516 -2.31 -26.62 -19.70
C PHE A 516 -3.41 -25.54 -19.68
N VAL A 517 -4.31 -25.57 -18.69
CA VAL A 517 -5.34 -24.54 -18.48
C VAL A 517 -4.70 -23.18 -18.15
N ILE A 518 -3.71 -23.15 -17.26
CA ILE A 518 -2.95 -21.94 -16.89
C ILE A 518 -2.22 -21.36 -18.10
N THR A 519 -1.49 -22.18 -18.85
CA THR A 519 -0.77 -21.79 -20.07
C THR A 519 -1.73 -21.23 -21.13
N THR A 520 -2.87 -21.90 -21.34
CA THR A 520 -3.92 -21.42 -22.26
C THR A 520 -4.50 -20.07 -21.82
N ARG A 521 -4.70 -19.86 -20.51
CA ARG A 521 -5.16 -18.58 -19.95
C ARG A 521 -4.15 -17.46 -20.17
N TYR A 522 -2.86 -17.71 -19.95
CA TYR A 522 -1.81 -16.73 -20.20
C TYR A 522 -1.64 -16.42 -21.68
N LYS A 523 -1.70 -17.41 -22.58
CA LYS A 523 -1.66 -17.20 -24.03
C LYS A 523 -2.79 -16.27 -24.50
N ARG A 524 -4.03 -16.53 -24.09
CA ARG A 524 -5.18 -15.64 -24.37
C ARG A 524 -4.96 -14.21 -23.84
N LYS A 525 -4.37 -14.04 -22.65
CA LYS A 525 -4.05 -12.71 -22.09
C LYS A 525 -2.97 -11.98 -22.90
N ILE A 526 -1.93 -12.69 -23.34
CA ILE A 526 -0.87 -12.15 -24.19
C ILE A 526 -1.44 -11.69 -25.54
N ASP A 527 -2.28 -12.51 -26.17
CA ASP A 527 -2.86 -12.17 -27.48
C ASP A 527 -3.87 -11.01 -27.37
N ALA A 528 -4.65 -10.93 -26.29
CA ALA A 528 -5.47 -9.75 -25.99
C ALA A 528 -4.64 -8.46 -25.81
N LEU A 529 -3.50 -8.53 -25.10
CA LEU A 529 -2.59 -7.39 -24.94
C LEU A 529 -1.92 -6.97 -26.25
N LYS A 530 -1.60 -7.92 -27.15
CA LYS A 530 -1.14 -7.61 -28.52
C LYS A 530 -2.22 -6.84 -29.29
N HIS A 531 -3.48 -7.30 -29.26
CA HIS A 531 -4.60 -6.62 -29.92
C HIS A 531 -4.85 -5.22 -29.35
N GLN A 532 -4.78 -5.04 -28.02
CA GLN A 532 -4.84 -3.71 -27.42
C GLN A 532 -3.69 -2.81 -27.91
N THR A 533 -2.44 -3.30 -27.86
CA THR A 533 -1.25 -2.53 -28.28
C THR A 533 -1.32 -2.13 -29.75
N THR A 534 -1.81 -2.99 -30.65
CA THR A 534 -1.98 -2.64 -32.06
C THR A 534 -3.14 -1.65 -32.27
N SER A 535 -4.22 -1.77 -31.50
CA SER A 535 -5.32 -0.80 -31.53
C SER A 535 -4.87 0.60 -31.07
N GLU A 536 -4.21 0.70 -29.93
CA GLU A 536 -3.64 1.96 -29.43
C GLU A 536 -2.64 2.59 -30.41
N ARG A 537 -1.80 1.77 -31.07
CA ARG A 537 -0.88 2.23 -32.11
C ARG A 537 -1.64 2.83 -33.30
N ILE A 538 -2.71 2.19 -33.77
CA ILE A 538 -3.54 2.70 -34.87
C ILE A 538 -4.22 4.02 -34.47
N THR A 539 -4.81 4.11 -33.27
CA THR A 539 -5.43 5.34 -32.78
C THR A 539 -4.42 6.50 -32.68
N ARG A 540 -3.21 6.25 -32.16
CA ARG A 540 -2.14 7.26 -32.14
C ARG A 540 -1.73 7.67 -33.55
N GLN A 541 -1.58 6.74 -34.49
CA GLN A 541 -1.26 7.07 -35.89
C GLN A 541 -2.38 7.87 -36.58
N GLN A 542 -3.65 7.63 -36.27
CA GLN A 542 -4.77 8.45 -36.75
C GLN A 542 -4.73 9.86 -36.15
N GLN A 543 -4.45 9.98 -34.85
CA GLN A 543 -4.28 11.27 -34.17
C GLN A 543 -3.07 12.06 -34.73
N ASP A 544 -1.92 11.42 -34.92
CA ASP A 544 -0.71 12.00 -35.53
C ASP A 544 -0.96 12.55 -36.94
N ILE A 545 -1.92 11.97 -37.68
CA ILE A 545 -2.31 12.39 -39.04
C ILE A 545 -3.31 13.56 -38.97
N LEU A 546 -4.32 13.50 -38.10
CA LEU A 546 -5.28 14.60 -37.90
C LEU A 546 -4.57 15.87 -37.39
N GLU A 547 -3.66 15.72 -36.43
CA GLU A 547 -2.83 16.81 -35.93
C GLU A 547 -1.96 17.40 -37.05
N TYR A 548 -1.34 16.55 -37.88
CA TYR A 548 -0.53 16.99 -39.01
C TYR A 548 -1.34 17.74 -40.09
N LEU A 549 -2.56 17.30 -40.39
CA LEU A 549 -3.45 17.98 -41.33
C LEU A 549 -3.87 19.36 -40.79
N ASN A 550 -4.26 19.43 -39.51
CA ASN A 550 -4.60 20.68 -38.84
C ASN A 550 -3.40 21.66 -38.80
N ILE A 551 -2.21 21.16 -38.43
CA ILE A 551 -0.95 21.91 -38.47
C ILE A 551 -0.66 22.43 -39.88
N THR A 552 -0.90 21.63 -40.92
CA THR A 552 -0.65 22.04 -42.31
C THR A 552 -1.60 23.16 -42.75
N ALA A 553 -2.90 23.07 -42.41
CA ALA A 553 -3.89 24.11 -42.72
C ALA A 553 -3.67 25.41 -41.93
N GLN A 554 -3.18 25.32 -40.68
CA GLN A 554 -2.78 26.49 -39.90
C GLN A 554 -1.47 27.11 -40.44
N SER A 555 -0.54 26.29 -40.94
CA SER A 555 0.75 26.75 -41.50
C SER A 555 0.56 27.69 -42.71
N THR A 556 -0.38 27.39 -43.62
CA THR A 556 -0.66 28.24 -44.78
C THR A 556 -1.19 29.61 -44.37
N HIS A 557 -2.24 29.65 -43.54
CA HIS A 557 -2.82 30.91 -43.06
C HIS A 557 -1.85 31.74 -42.20
N LEU A 558 -1.01 31.07 -41.39
CA LEU A 558 0.04 31.75 -40.64
C LEU A 558 1.14 32.31 -41.54
N SER A 559 1.46 31.69 -42.67
CA SER A 559 2.42 32.25 -43.65
C SER A 559 1.84 33.49 -44.33
N GLU A 560 0.60 33.39 -44.83
CA GLU A 560 -0.14 34.51 -45.45
C GLU A 560 -0.19 35.73 -44.52
N ALA A 561 -0.59 35.54 -43.27
CA ALA A 561 -0.69 36.61 -42.27
C ALA A 561 0.68 37.17 -41.79
N ILE A 562 1.80 36.52 -42.13
CA ILE A 562 3.16 36.90 -41.70
C ILE A 562 3.91 37.71 -42.74
N ASP A 563 3.60 37.52 -44.03
CA ASP A 563 4.33 38.20 -45.10
C ASP A 563 3.91 39.66 -45.27
N ASP A 564 2.66 40.01 -44.92
CA ASP A 564 2.17 41.39 -44.79
C ASP A 564 2.53 42.07 -43.44
N TYR A 565 3.09 41.35 -42.45
CA TYR A 565 3.29 41.88 -41.10
C TYR A 565 4.64 42.61 -40.92
N GLU A 566 4.59 43.95 -40.82
CA GLU A 566 5.76 44.78 -40.49
C GLU A 566 5.94 44.94 -38.95
N PRO A 567 7.04 44.43 -38.35
CA PRO A 567 7.23 44.40 -36.90
C PRO A 567 7.68 45.76 -36.34
N ARG A 568 6.75 46.49 -35.71
CA ARG A 568 6.97 47.85 -35.14
C ARG A 568 7.86 47.92 -33.89
N SER A 569 8.23 46.79 -33.30
CA SER A 569 9.07 46.70 -32.09
C SER A 569 10.02 45.50 -32.12
N GLU A 570 11.10 45.55 -31.34
CA GLU A 570 12.06 44.44 -31.25
C GLU A 570 11.45 43.18 -30.59
N THR A 571 10.41 43.32 -29.77
CA THR A 571 9.66 42.16 -29.28
C THR A 571 8.81 41.54 -30.39
N SER A 572 8.09 42.34 -31.18
CA SER A 572 7.37 41.83 -32.36
C SER A 572 8.31 41.24 -33.43
N ARG A 573 9.53 41.78 -33.62
CA ARG A 573 10.54 41.20 -34.51
C ARG A 573 10.99 39.82 -34.02
N ARG A 574 11.26 39.66 -32.72
CA ARG A 574 11.64 38.37 -32.12
C ARG A 574 10.50 37.34 -32.21
N VAL A 575 9.24 37.76 -32.02
CA VAL A 575 8.06 36.89 -32.25
C VAL A 575 7.96 36.48 -33.72
N LEU A 576 8.03 37.44 -34.66
CA LEU A 576 7.97 37.15 -36.11
C LEU A 576 9.07 36.18 -36.56
N MET A 577 10.29 36.36 -36.06
CA MET A 577 11.42 35.44 -36.30
C MET A 577 11.18 34.04 -35.71
N ALA A 578 10.56 33.94 -34.53
CA ALA A 578 10.19 32.67 -33.94
C ALA A 578 9.13 31.94 -34.78
N VAL A 579 8.04 32.61 -35.19
CA VAL A 579 6.99 31.96 -36.00
C VAL A 579 7.53 31.59 -37.39
N ARG A 580 8.33 32.45 -38.05
CA ARG A 580 9.05 32.10 -39.29
C ARG A 580 10.10 30.98 -39.11
N SER A 581 10.52 30.67 -37.89
CA SER A 581 11.33 29.48 -37.58
C SER A 581 10.44 28.23 -37.46
N HIS A 582 9.33 28.34 -36.72
CA HIS A 582 8.36 27.26 -36.57
C HIS A 582 7.74 26.82 -37.91
N LEU A 583 7.30 27.75 -38.76
CA LEU A 583 6.76 27.42 -40.10
C LEU A 583 7.77 26.61 -40.95
N ARG A 584 9.06 26.98 -40.92
CA ARG A 584 10.11 26.21 -41.62
C ARG A 584 10.31 24.82 -41.00
N ALA A 585 10.23 24.69 -39.68
CA ALA A 585 10.28 23.38 -39.01
C ALA A 585 9.06 22.50 -39.35
N LEU A 586 7.86 23.08 -39.41
CA LEU A 586 6.63 22.40 -39.80
C LEU A 586 6.69 21.91 -41.26
N ASN A 587 7.14 22.76 -42.19
CA ASN A 587 7.32 22.37 -43.58
C ASN A 587 8.35 21.24 -43.73
N ALA A 588 9.49 21.30 -43.03
CA ALA A 588 10.49 20.23 -43.02
C ALA A 588 9.98 18.92 -42.38
N ILE A 589 9.09 18.98 -41.38
CA ILE A 589 8.39 17.81 -40.84
C ILE A 589 7.42 17.24 -41.88
N GLY A 590 6.70 18.09 -42.61
CA GLY A 590 5.80 17.68 -43.69
C GLY A 590 6.52 17.02 -44.86
N GLU A 591 7.63 17.56 -45.32
CA GLU A 591 8.48 16.95 -46.35
C GLU A 591 9.02 15.57 -45.90
N ARG A 592 9.50 15.46 -44.66
CA ARG A 592 9.91 14.16 -44.08
C ARG A 592 8.75 13.17 -44.01
N ARG A 593 7.55 13.61 -43.62
CA ARG A 593 6.35 12.76 -43.55
C ARG A 593 5.82 12.36 -44.93
N ARG A 594 5.93 13.22 -45.96
CA ARG A 594 5.64 12.88 -47.36
C ARG A 594 6.61 11.82 -47.92
N ASN A 595 7.87 11.85 -47.50
CA ASN A 595 8.89 10.89 -47.92
C ASN A 595 8.88 9.56 -47.14
N ILE A 596 8.11 9.45 -46.04
CA ILE A 596 7.76 8.15 -45.47
C ILE A 596 6.70 7.53 -46.39
N PRO A 597 6.89 6.30 -46.91
CA PRO A 597 5.88 5.60 -47.69
C PRO A 597 4.74 5.11 -46.78
N LEU A 598 3.93 6.07 -46.32
CA LEU A 598 2.58 5.84 -45.85
C LEU A 598 1.86 5.10 -46.97
N LYS A 599 1.45 3.85 -46.72
CA LYS A 599 0.50 3.14 -47.58
C LYS A 599 -0.87 3.77 -47.34
N TYR A 600 -1.04 5.00 -47.81
CA TYR A 600 -2.20 5.83 -47.54
C TYR A 600 -3.46 5.14 -48.09
N ASP A 601 -3.34 4.53 -49.26
CA ASP A 601 -4.33 3.62 -49.87
C ASP A 601 -4.81 2.55 -48.88
N LYS A 602 -3.89 1.89 -48.15
CA LYS A 602 -4.23 0.90 -47.11
C LYS A 602 -4.84 1.51 -45.86
N LEU A 603 -4.50 2.74 -45.51
CA LEU A 603 -5.11 3.42 -44.36
C LEU A 603 -6.52 3.88 -44.69
N VAL A 604 -6.74 4.41 -45.90
CA VAL A 604 -8.05 4.76 -46.46
C VAL A 604 -8.90 3.50 -46.61
N GLU A 605 -8.38 2.43 -47.21
CA GLU A 605 -8.99 1.10 -47.30
C GLU A 605 -9.45 0.59 -45.92
N VAL A 606 -8.62 0.71 -44.88
CA VAL A 606 -8.98 0.30 -43.51
C VAL A 606 -10.01 1.23 -42.87
N VAL A 607 -10.05 2.51 -43.23
CA VAL A 607 -11.03 3.47 -42.72
C VAL A 607 -12.39 3.29 -43.39
N THR A 608 -12.46 3.28 -44.73
CA THR A 608 -13.74 3.08 -45.46
C THR A 608 -14.37 1.74 -45.11
N ASN A 609 -13.61 0.65 -45.12
CA ASN A 609 -14.11 -0.68 -44.73
C ASN A 609 -14.50 -0.79 -43.24
N ARG A 610 -13.97 0.04 -42.34
CA ARG A 610 -14.39 0.05 -40.91
C ARG A 610 -15.62 0.91 -40.64
N TYR A 611 -15.72 2.07 -41.27
CA TYR A 611 -16.81 3.01 -41.03
C TYR A 611 -18.05 2.71 -41.86
N GLY A 612 -18.00 1.74 -42.78
CA GLY A 612 -19.16 1.29 -43.53
C GLY A 612 -19.70 2.35 -44.48
N ILE A 613 -18.85 3.31 -44.88
CA ILE A 613 -19.14 4.25 -45.96
C ILE A 613 -19.10 3.45 -47.26
N LYS A 614 -20.24 2.80 -47.54
CA LYS A 614 -20.63 2.56 -48.90
C LYS A 614 -20.98 3.91 -49.50
N GLU A 615 -20.56 4.12 -50.73
CA GLU A 615 -21.26 5.04 -51.62
C GLU A 615 -22.62 4.36 -51.88
N GLU A 616 -23.66 4.79 -51.15
CA GLU A 616 -25.04 4.42 -51.46
C GLU A 616 -25.48 5.28 -52.65
N ASP A 617 -25.92 4.64 -53.73
CA ASP A 617 -26.08 5.27 -55.05
C ASP A 617 -27.01 6.50 -54.98
N GLU A 618 -26.55 7.67 -55.46
CA GLU A 618 -27.18 8.99 -55.24
C GLU A 618 -28.53 9.20 -55.97
N ASP A 619 -29.12 8.14 -56.55
CA ASP A 619 -30.27 8.20 -57.48
C ASP A 619 -31.66 8.27 -56.80
N GLU A 620 -31.78 8.08 -55.48
CA GLU A 620 -33.08 8.11 -54.75
C GLU A 620 -33.19 9.23 -53.70
N MET A 621 -32.88 10.47 -54.12
CA MET A 621 -33.18 11.71 -53.39
C MET A 621 -34.69 11.97 -53.27
N GLY A 622 -35.34 11.22 -52.38
CA GLY A 622 -36.75 11.38 -52.01
C GLY A 622 -37.04 12.77 -51.44
N TYR A 623 -38.02 13.46 -52.02
CA TYR A 623 -38.40 14.84 -51.71
C TYR A 623 -38.90 14.99 -50.25
N PHE A 624 -38.05 15.51 -49.35
CA PHE A 624 -38.37 15.67 -47.93
C PHE A 624 -38.80 17.12 -47.63
N ASP A 625 -40.10 17.38 -47.65
CA ASP A 625 -40.67 18.71 -47.44
C ASP A 625 -40.39 19.27 -46.04
N LEU A 626 -39.58 20.33 -45.97
CA LEU A 626 -39.13 20.96 -44.72
C LEU A 626 -39.95 22.20 -44.35
N TRP A 627 -41.28 22.06 -44.25
CA TRP A 627 -42.17 23.12 -43.72
C TRP A 627 -43.24 22.55 -42.78
N GLY A 628 -43.08 22.80 -41.49
CA GLY A 628 -44.04 22.44 -40.44
C GLY A 628 -43.68 23.15 -39.13
N VAL A 629 -44.42 24.22 -38.80
CA VAL A 629 -44.16 25.12 -37.68
C VAL A 629 -45.32 25.05 -36.68
N GLN A 630 -45.00 25.11 -35.38
CA GLN A 630 -45.91 25.08 -34.22
C GLN A 630 -46.67 23.73 -34.04
N GLY A 631 -47.02 23.34 -32.81
CA GLY A 631 -46.68 23.96 -31.52
C GLY A 631 -47.45 23.29 -30.37
N GLU A 632 -47.20 23.81 -29.16
CA GLU A 632 -47.98 23.61 -27.92
C GLU A 632 -48.04 22.19 -27.29
N ASP A 633 -47.80 22.22 -25.98
CA ASP A 633 -48.15 21.33 -24.87
C ASP A 633 -49.16 20.18 -25.12
N GLU A 634 -48.85 18.98 -24.60
CA GLU A 634 -49.70 18.28 -23.61
C GLU A 634 -48.91 17.14 -22.90
N ASP A 635 -49.34 16.76 -21.69
CA ASP A 635 -48.79 15.63 -20.92
C ASP A 635 -49.31 14.29 -21.45
N GLU A 636 -48.46 13.26 -21.62
CA GLU A 636 -48.97 11.88 -21.61
C GLU A 636 -48.01 10.84 -20.99
N GLU A 637 -48.62 9.92 -20.22
CA GLU A 637 -48.00 8.85 -19.43
C GLU A 637 -47.77 7.60 -20.30
N LEU A 638 -46.55 7.03 -20.31
CA LEU A 638 -46.25 5.84 -21.13
C LEU A 638 -45.49 4.71 -20.41
N GLU A 639 -46.06 3.51 -20.50
CA GLU A 639 -45.61 2.26 -19.86
C GLU A 639 -44.25 1.71 -20.34
N PRO A 640 -43.53 0.94 -19.49
CA PRO A 640 -42.28 0.28 -19.85
C PRO A 640 -42.47 -0.93 -20.79
N LYS A 641 -42.34 -0.71 -22.11
CA LYS A 641 -42.43 -1.77 -23.13
C LYS A 641 -41.36 -2.87 -22.96
N HIS A 642 -41.81 -4.11 -22.68
CA HIS A 642 -40.95 -5.29 -22.54
C HIS A 642 -40.11 -5.59 -23.80
N LYS A 643 -38.77 -5.60 -23.66
CA LYS A 643 -37.85 -6.10 -24.70
C LYS A 643 -37.89 -7.64 -24.79
N LYS A 644 -38.52 -8.18 -25.84
CA LYS A 644 -38.49 -9.63 -26.16
C LYS A 644 -37.08 -10.05 -26.61
N ARG A 645 -36.54 -11.12 -26.02
CA ARG A 645 -35.35 -11.83 -26.53
C ARG A 645 -35.66 -12.39 -27.93
N LYS A 646 -34.82 -12.07 -28.93
CA LYS A 646 -34.66 -12.94 -30.11
C LYS A 646 -33.62 -14.01 -29.79
N VAL A 647 -33.98 -15.28 -29.97
CA VAL A 647 -33.03 -16.39 -30.02
C VAL A 647 -32.61 -16.54 -31.48
N ALA A 648 -31.30 -16.61 -31.74
CA ALA A 648 -30.77 -16.99 -33.04
C ALA A 648 -30.57 -18.52 -33.06
N SER A 649 -31.16 -19.19 -34.03
CA SER A 649 -30.98 -20.62 -34.28
C SER A 649 -29.69 -20.91 -35.06
N VAL A 650 -29.15 -22.11 -34.87
CA VAL A 650 -27.95 -22.60 -35.56
C VAL A 650 -28.21 -22.82 -37.05
N SER A 651 -27.18 -22.57 -37.87
CA SER A 651 -26.91 -23.23 -39.15
C SER A 651 -25.38 -23.28 -39.33
#